data_AF-A0A7Y7HVV6-F1
#
_entry.id   AF-A0A7Y7HVV6-F1
#
_cell.length_a   1.000
_cell.length_b   1.000
_cell.length_c   1.000
_cell.angle_alpha   90.00
_cell.angle_beta   90.00
_cell.angle_gamma   90.00
#
_symmetry.space_group_name_H-M   'P 1'
#
loop_
_entity.id
_entity.type
_entity.pdbx_description
1 polymer ?
#
loop_
_entity_poly.entity_id
_entity_poly.type
_entity_poly.pdbx_seq_one_letter_code
_entity_poly.pdbx_strand_id
1 'polypeptide(L)'
;MSKTTDDHTPPLELWGGLEATVNRVRDRYFSQMEQNGHDKRISDLDRFAALGITALRYPVLWELIAPDGLERANWSWPDERLPALRALGITPIAGLVHHGSGPRHTSLVDPGFAEQLAAYAGAVARRYPWLEYYTPVNEPCTTARFSGLYGLWYPHEQSDRSFVRALLNQCRGVALSMQAIRKINPAAKLIQTDDLGKTYSTPPLAHTAAFYNQRRWLPWDLLCGMVVPGHALWAYLLEHGASVAELRWFAEHPCPPDIIGVNYYITSERWLDHRAEHYAPGEVGAEGYADIVAARALATPRPGIGPLLEEAWRRYRLPLAVTEAHIDAPREDHLRWLAEIWHAAQQARRRDIDVRAVTVWSLLGSFDWNCLVTECKGYYETGPYDLRGPEPRATALATLMRELASGRPPSSPVLQGHGWWRRPQRLLYPASHIEDADPWHDLLPSAGTAQPLLIAGASGALGRTFARLCAERHLACLPLTRQEMDIANPAAVEAAICRYRPWAIVNAGGYVPRPGSDYDAERCQRDNVQGPVILAAACARHGIGLLSFSSDQVFDGARDRPYVESDPVTPSGAHGRNKAEAERRVLAMYPAALLVRTSALFGPGDPPGLAAGDLAASPTYLPDLAHACLDLLIDRESGLWHLSNPGGGGRATLGSERGQLLPPLEDAIQRFLASQP
;
A
#
# COMPACT_ATOMS: atom_id res chain seq x y z
N MET A 1 -29.43 10.52 -43.22
CA MET A 1 -27.99 10.70 -42.97
C MET A 1 -27.72 10.29 -41.54
N SER A 2 -27.21 9.07 -41.36
CA SER A 2 -26.77 8.53 -40.08
C SER A 2 -25.50 9.28 -39.66
N LYS A 3 -25.54 10.02 -38.55
CA LYS A 3 -24.33 10.44 -37.84
C LYS A 3 -23.96 9.29 -36.91
N THR A 4 -23.09 8.41 -37.38
CA THR A 4 -22.22 7.62 -36.53
C THR A 4 -21.27 8.61 -35.84
N THR A 5 -21.63 9.06 -34.64
CA THR A 5 -20.66 9.66 -33.72
C THR A 5 -19.84 8.51 -33.17
N ASP A 6 -18.58 8.41 -33.58
CA ASP A 6 -17.56 7.62 -32.90
C ASP A 6 -17.49 8.09 -31.44
N ASP A 7 -18.17 7.36 -30.56
CA ASP A 7 -18.12 7.54 -29.12
C ASP A 7 -16.85 6.89 -28.58
N HIS A 8 -15.70 7.44 -28.93
CA HIS A 8 -14.42 7.00 -28.38
C HIS A 8 -14.20 7.68 -27.03
N THR A 9 -14.92 7.22 -26.00
CA THR A 9 -14.52 7.53 -24.62
C THR A 9 -13.10 6.95 -24.42
N PRO A 10 -12.09 7.77 -24.05
CA PRO A 10 -10.71 7.31 -23.92
C PRO A 10 -10.59 6.16 -22.91
N PRO A 11 -9.61 5.23 -23.08
CA PRO A 11 -9.43 4.11 -22.16
C PRO A 11 -9.18 4.60 -20.73
N LEU A 12 -9.47 3.75 -19.73
CA LEU A 12 -9.22 4.10 -18.33
C LEU A 12 -7.71 4.16 -18.14
N GLU A 13 -7.20 5.29 -17.70
CA GLU A 13 -5.77 5.48 -17.53
C GLU A 13 -5.27 4.88 -16.23
N LEU A 14 -4.03 4.40 -16.25
CA LEU A 14 -3.28 4.02 -15.06
C LEU A 14 -2.25 5.12 -14.76
N TRP A 15 -2.37 5.73 -13.59
CA TRP A 15 -1.42 6.72 -13.10
C TRP A 15 -0.55 6.12 -11.99
N GLY A 16 0.60 6.74 -11.76
CA GLY A 16 1.44 6.49 -10.59
C GLY A 16 1.37 7.66 -9.61
N GLY A 17 1.64 7.39 -8.34
CA GLY A 17 1.83 8.43 -7.33
C GLY A 17 3.01 8.14 -6.41
N LEU A 18 3.76 9.18 -6.05
CA LEU A 18 4.75 9.10 -5.00
C LEU A 18 4.15 9.55 -3.67
N GLU A 19 4.55 8.89 -2.60
CA GLU A 19 4.44 9.44 -1.26
C GLU A 19 5.62 10.41 -1.08
N ALA A 20 5.30 11.70 -0.94
CA ALA A 20 6.26 12.79 -0.89
C ALA A 20 6.04 13.74 0.30
N THR A 21 5.22 13.34 1.27
CA THR A 21 4.86 14.10 2.45
C THR A 21 6.11 14.65 3.15
N VAL A 22 6.06 15.94 3.48
CA VAL A 22 7.03 16.61 4.36
C VAL A 22 6.28 17.06 5.60
N ASN A 23 6.10 16.12 6.52
CA ASN A 23 5.33 16.40 7.72
C ASN A 23 6.17 17.16 8.75
N ARG A 24 5.56 18.13 9.42
CA ARG A 24 6.15 18.87 10.54
C ARG A 24 5.42 18.49 11.82
N VAL A 25 6.18 17.98 12.79
CA VAL A 25 5.69 17.64 14.13
C VAL A 25 6.58 18.34 15.14
N ARG A 26 6.02 19.34 15.81
CA ARG A 26 6.76 20.31 16.64
C ARG A 26 7.89 20.94 15.80
N ASP A 27 9.13 20.71 16.21
CA ASP A 27 10.33 21.23 15.54
C ASP A 27 11.00 20.21 14.61
N ARG A 28 10.40 19.03 14.45
CA ARG A 28 10.94 17.94 13.61
C ARG A 28 10.23 17.92 12.26
N TYR A 29 11.01 17.62 11.22
CA TYR A 29 10.52 17.42 9.86
C TYR A 29 10.82 15.99 9.44
N PHE A 30 9.83 15.35 8.81
CA PHE A 30 9.93 14.00 8.29
C PHE A 30 9.69 14.05 6.78
N SER A 31 10.67 13.65 5.97
CA SER A 31 10.55 13.63 4.51
C SER A 31 10.45 12.21 4.02
N GLN A 32 9.32 11.88 3.41
CA GLN A 32 9.12 10.58 2.77
C GLN A 32 10.09 10.38 1.59
N MET A 33 10.44 11.44 0.87
CA MET A 33 11.39 11.41 -0.25
C MET A 33 12.81 11.03 0.18
N GLU A 34 13.20 11.41 1.40
CA GLU A 34 14.47 11.00 2.00
C GLU A 34 14.41 9.53 2.46
N GLN A 35 13.33 9.13 3.14
CA GLN A 35 13.14 7.75 3.63
C GLN A 35 13.05 6.73 2.49
N ASN A 36 12.30 7.07 1.44
CA ASN A 36 12.20 6.23 0.25
C ASN A 36 13.42 6.36 -0.67
N GLY A 37 14.27 7.37 -0.49
CA GLY A 37 15.52 7.62 -1.22
C GLY A 37 15.36 8.10 -2.67
N HIS A 38 14.15 8.48 -3.09
CA HIS A 38 13.88 9.00 -4.42
C HIS A 38 14.50 10.39 -4.65
N ASP A 39 14.80 11.11 -3.57
CA ASP A 39 15.57 12.37 -3.60
C ASP A 39 16.90 12.21 -4.36
N LYS A 40 17.55 11.04 -4.24
CA LYS A 40 18.86 10.74 -4.84
C LYS A 40 18.82 9.84 -6.07
N ARG A 41 17.75 9.05 -6.26
CA ARG A 41 17.67 8.03 -7.33
C ARG A 41 16.83 8.48 -8.51
N ILE A 42 17.47 9.09 -9.52
CA ILE A 42 16.78 9.44 -10.77
C ILE A 42 16.38 8.23 -11.62
N SER A 43 17.10 7.11 -11.51
CA SER A 43 16.80 5.85 -12.21
C SER A 43 15.42 5.26 -11.86
N ASP A 44 14.79 5.73 -10.77
CA ASP A 44 13.42 5.37 -10.42
C ASP A 44 12.43 5.81 -11.52
N LEU A 45 12.72 6.87 -12.28
CA LEU A 45 11.87 7.34 -13.37
C LEU A 45 11.73 6.29 -14.49
N ASP A 46 12.83 5.63 -14.87
CA ASP A 46 12.81 4.54 -15.85
C ASP A 46 11.99 3.35 -15.34
N ARG A 47 12.10 3.06 -14.03
CA ARG A 47 11.29 2.02 -13.37
C ARG A 47 9.81 2.37 -13.48
N PHE A 48 9.42 3.61 -13.16
CA PHE A 48 8.04 4.05 -13.25
C PHE A 48 7.50 3.98 -14.68
N ALA A 49 8.30 4.39 -15.69
CA ALA A 49 7.93 4.26 -17.09
C ALA A 49 7.68 2.80 -17.52
N ALA A 50 8.50 1.87 -17.02
CA ALA A 50 8.34 0.45 -17.30
C ALA A 50 7.05 -0.17 -16.73
N LEU A 51 6.32 0.53 -15.85
CA LEU A 51 4.99 0.12 -15.39
C LEU A 51 3.89 0.37 -16.42
N GLY A 52 4.13 1.24 -17.41
CA GLY A 52 3.14 1.65 -18.41
C GLY A 52 2.17 2.73 -17.93
N ILE A 53 2.52 3.49 -16.89
CA ILE A 53 1.70 4.62 -16.43
C ILE A 53 1.70 5.76 -17.46
N THR A 54 0.58 6.48 -17.59
CA THR A 54 0.45 7.63 -18.51
C THR A 54 0.76 8.97 -17.83
N ALA A 55 0.52 9.04 -16.52
CA ALA A 55 0.81 10.21 -15.71
C ALA A 55 1.37 9.81 -14.35
N LEU A 56 2.10 10.74 -13.72
CA LEU A 56 2.70 10.56 -12.41
C LEU A 56 2.42 11.78 -11.54
N ARG A 57 1.77 11.57 -10.40
CA ARG A 57 1.68 12.59 -9.33
C ARG A 57 3.06 12.77 -8.73
N TYR A 58 3.66 13.92 -9.03
CA TYR A 58 5.08 14.17 -8.84
C TYR A 58 5.33 15.43 -7.99
N PRO A 59 6.21 15.36 -6.98
CA PRO A 59 6.46 16.47 -6.08
C PRO A 59 7.24 17.59 -6.76
N VAL A 60 6.76 18.82 -6.61
CA VAL A 60 7.49 20.08 -6.82
C VAL A 60 7.26 20.92 -5.56
N LEU A 61 7.71 20.38 -4.42
CA LEU A 61 7.28 20.82 -3.08
C LEU A 61 7.93 22.15 -2.66
N TRP A 62 7.09 23.05 -2.18
CA TRP A 62 7.48 24.40 -1.77
C TRP A 62 8.54 24.38 -0.66
N GLU A 63 8.33 23.58 0.38
CA GLU A 63 9.22 23.45 1.53
C GLU A 63 10.59 22.84 1.23
N LEU A 64 10.74 22.11 0.12
CA LEU A 64 12.02 21.54 -0.30
C LEU A 64 12.77 22.43 -1.29
N ILE A 65 12.03 23.10 -2.18
CA ILE A 65 12.61 23.92 -3.25
C ILE A 65 12.92 25.32 -2.76
N ALA A 66 12.04 25.94 -1.97
CA ALA A 66 12.21 27.32 -1.50
C ALA A 66 12.01 27.47 0.02
N PRO A 67 12.74 26.69 0.86
CA PRO A 67 12.60 26.73 2.32
C PRO A 67 12.90 28.12 2.92
N ASP A 68 13.81 28.86 2.28
CA ASP A 68 14.28 30.19 2.70
C ASP A 68 13.81 31.31 1.75
N GLY A 69 12.70 31.08 1.03
CA GLY A 69 12.11 32.04 0.10
C GLY A 69 12.52 31.85 -1.37
N LEU A 70 11.75 32.45 -2.28
CA LEU A 70 11.85 32.22 -3.73
C LEU A 70 13.17 32.68 -4.36
N GLU A 71 13.78 33.74 -3.82
CA GLU A 71 15.07 34.26 -4.32
C GLU A 71 16.22 33.26 -4.13
N ARG A 72 16.08 32.35 -3.16
CA ARG A 72 17.06 31.31 -2.82
C ARG A 72 16.59 29.92 -3.24
N ALA A 73 15.55 29.84 -4.06
CA ALA A 73 14.97 28.56 -4.46
C ALA A 73 15.98 27.69 -5.23
N ASN A 74 16.13 26.44 -4.81
CA ASN A 74 16.95 25.45 -5.50
C ASN A 74 16.11 24.61 -6.46
N TRP A 75 16.22 24.92 -7.75
CA TRP A 75 15.49 24.24 -8.81
C TRP A 75 16.22 23.01 -9.40
N SER A 76 17.45 22.71 -8.96
CA SER A 76 18.28 21.69 -9.61
C SER A 76 17.60 20.32 -9.68
N TRP A 77 16.86 19.95 -8.63
CA TRP A 77 16.16 18.68 -8.55
C TRP A 77 14.98 18.56 -9.54
N PRO A 78 13.99 19.47 -9.56
CA PRO A 78 12.92 19.41 -10.56
C PRO A 78 13.39 19.72 -12.00
N ASP A 79 14.45 20.52 -12.18
CA ASP A 79 15.05 20.81 -13.49
C ASP A 79 15.54 19.54 -14.19
N GLU A 80 16.08 18.60 -13.43
CA GLU A 80 16.56 17.32 -13.93
C GLU A 80 15.40 16.37 -14.23
N ARG A 81 14.41 16.31 -13.34
CA ARG A 81 13.40 15.23 -13.31
C ARG A 81 12.17 15.51 -14.16
N LEU A 82 11.66 16.74 -14.20
CA LEU A 82 10.45 17.05 -14.98
C LEU A 82 10.66 16.86 -16.49
N PRO A 83 11.79 17.31 -17.10
CA PRO A 83 12.08 17.00 -18.50
C PRO A 83 12.31 15.50 -18.73
N ALA A 84 12.93 14.79 -17.79
CA ALA A 84 13.15 13.34 -17.90
C ALA A 84 11.83 12.56 -17.93
N LEU A 85 10.86 12.90 -17.06
CA LEU A 85 9.51 12.33 -17.11
C LEU A 85 8.84 12.54 -18.47
N ARG A 86 8.93 13.76 -19.01
CA ARG A 86 8.39 14.08 -20.33
C ARG A 86 9.06 13.29 -21.45
N ALA A 87 10.39 13.10 -21.38
CA ALA A 87 11.13 12.30 -22.34
C ALA A 87 10.75 10.81 -22.28
N LEU A 88 10.37 10.32 -21.10
CA LEU A 88 9.81 8.98 -20.89
C LEU A 88 8.34 8.85 -21.29
N GLY A 89 7.71 9.92 -21.78
CA GLY A 89 6.30 9.93 -22.16
C GLY A 89 5.32 9.94 -20.98
N ILE A 90 5.79 10.22 -19.77
CA ILE A 90 4.96 10.33 -18.57
C ILE A 90 4.56 11.79 -18.37
N THR A 91 3.25 12.03 -18.20
CA THR A 91 2.72 13.36 -17.88
C THR A 91 2.88 13.65 -16.38
N PRO A 92 3.68 14.65 -15.97
CA PRO A 92 3.76 15.04 -14.56
C PRO A 92 2.49 15.78 -14.12
N ILE A 93 1.93 15.38 -12.97
CA ILE A 93 0.92 16.11 -12.21
C ILE A 93 1.64 16.75 -11.02
N ALA A 94 1.90 18.05 -11.09
CA ALA A 94 2.78 18.74 -10.15
C ALA A 94 2.08 19.01 -8.81
N GLY A 95 2.57 18.38 -7.73
CA GLY A 95 2.14 18.63 -6.36
C GLY A 95 3.00 19.70 -5.68
N LEU A 96 2.39 20.77 -5.13
CA LEU A 96 3.16 21.89 -4.57
C LEU A 96 3.30 21.85 -3.04
N VAL A 97 2.31 21.28 -2.35
CA VAL A 97 2.35 20.96 -0.91
C VAL A 97 1.63 19.62 -0.71
N HIS A 98 2.26 18.69 0.01
CA HIS A 98 1.73 17.34 0.26
C HIS A 98 1.80 17.05 1.76
N HIS A 99 0.65 17.15 2.46
CA HIS A 99 0.53 16.98 3.92
C HIS A 99 1.63 17.71 4.71
N GLY A 100 1.50 19.03 4.79
CA GLY A 100 2.47 19.90 5.44
C GLY A 100 1.95 21.32 5.53
N SER A 101 2.77 22.23 6.05
CA SER A 101 2.41 23.64 6.24
C SER A 101 3.24 24.59 5.36
N GLY A 102 3.92 24.06 4.33
CA GLY A 102 4.90 24.80 3.53
C GLY A 102 6.25 24.96 4.25
N PRO A 103 7.09 25.90 3.81
CA PRO A 103 8.36 26.24 4.45
C PRO A 103 8.27 26.51 5.95
N ARG A 104 9.43 26.53 6.62
CA ARG A 104 9.49 26.60 8.10
C ARG A 104 8.83 27.84 8.71
N HIS A 105 8.76 28.92 7.94
CA HIS A 105 8.20 30.22 8.34
C HIS A 105 6.69 30.34 8.10
N THR A 106 6.04 29.33 7.52
CA THR A 106 4.60 29.35 7.23
C THR A 106 3.83 28.42 8.18
N SER A 107 2.51 28.62 8.23
CA SER A 107 1.58 27.79 8.96
C SER A 107 0.26 27.71 8.20
N LEU A 108 -0.48 26.61 8.34
CA LEU A 108 -1.79 26.48 7.69
C LEU A 108 -2.79 27.52 8.19
N VAL A 109 -2.61 28.04 9.41
CA VAL A 109 -3.45 29.10 9.98
C VAL A 109 -2.92 30.51 9.72
N ASP A 110 -1.75 30.64 9.09
CA ASP A 110 -1.19 31.95 8.73
C ASP A 110 -2.03 32.62 7.63
N PRO A 111 -2.53 33.85 7.82
CA PRO A 111 -3.26 34.57 6.78
C PRO A 111 -2.48 34.74 5.47
N GLY A 112 -1.14 34.73 5.51
CA GLY A 112 -0.29 34.86 4.33
C GLY A 112 -0.02 33.55 3.59
N PHE A 113 -0.50 32.40 4.07
CA PHE A 113 -0.22 31.10 3.45
C PHE A 113 -0.63 31.04 1.98
N ALA A 114 -1.85 31.51 1.68
CA ALA A 114 -2.44 31.40 0.35
C ALA A 114 -1.67 32.22 -0.70
N GLU A 115 -1.33 33.47 -0.37
CA GLU A 115 -0.59 34.38 -1.25
C GLU A 115 0.86 33.92 -1.47
N GLN A 116 1.51 33.40 -0.43
CA GLN A 116 2.87 32.87 -0.53
C GLN A 116 2.93 31.60 -1.40
N LEU A 117 1.98 30.67 -1.20
CA LEU A 117 1.86 29.49 -2.04
C LEU A 117 1.59 29.87 -3.51
N ALA A 118 0.73 30.87 -3.74
CA ALA A 118 0.45 31.35 -5.09
C ALA A 118 1.68 31.99 -5.77
N ALA A 119 2.51 32.71 -5.01
CA ALA A 119 3.77 33.24 -5.51
C ALA A 119 4.73 32.12 -5.94
N TYR A 120 4.82 31.06 -5.13
CA TYR A 120 5.59 29.85 -5.47
C TYR A 120 5.03 29.13 -6.70
N ALA A 121 3.72 28.89 -6.75
CA ALA A 121 3.04 28.28 -7.89
C ALA A 121 3.29 29.04 -9.20
N GLY A 122 3.24 30.39 -9.14
CA GLY A 122 3.59 31.23 -10.28
C GLY A 122 5.06 31.10 -10.71
N ALA A 123 5.99 30.89 -9.76
CA ALA A 123 7.40 30.63 -10.08
C ALA A 123 7.58 29.26 -10.75
N VAL A 124 6.90 28.22 -10.27
CA VAL A 124 6.86 26.89 -10.91
C VAL A 124 6.36 27.01 -12.36
N ALA A 125 5.22 27.68 -12.57
CA ALA A 125 4.64 27.85 -13.91
C ALA A 125 5.53 28.66 -14.86
N ARG A 126 6.21 29.72 -14.38
CA ARG A 126 7.19 30.47 -15.18
C ARG A 126 8.38 29.61 -15.59
N ARG A 127 8.84 28.74 -14.70
CA ARG A 127 9.98 27.87 -14.96
C ARG A 127 9.63 26.71 -15.89
N TYR A 128 8.43 26.15 -15.74
CA TYR A 128 7.94 25.04 -16.54
C TYR A 128 6.61 25.40 -17.21
N PRO A 129 6.59 26.32 -18.19
CA PRO A 129 5.36 26.81 -18.80
C PRO A 129 4.57 25.73 -19.58
N TRP A 130 5.20 24.59 -19.83
CA TRP A 130 4.62 23.43 -20.49
C TRP A 130 3.89 22.47 -19.53
N LEU A 131 4.04 22.61 -18.21
CA LEU A 131 3.32 21.79 -17.25
C LEU A 131 1.82 22.08 -17.35
N GLU A 132 1.03 21.03 -17.53
CA GLU A 132 -0.41 21.11 -17.73
C GLU A 132 -1.18 20.83 -16.44
N TYR A 133 -0.83 19.79 -15.68
CA TYR A 133 -1.61 19.33 -14.53
C TYR A 133 -0.98 19.69 -13.19
N TYR A 134 -1.80 20.18 -12.27
CA TYR A 134 -1.36 20.63 -10.94
C TYR A 134 -2.30 20.14 -9.83
N THR A 135 -1.71 19.84 -8.68
CA THR A 135 -2.38 19.68 -7.39
C THR A 135 -1.68 20.62 -6.39
N PRO A 136 -2.09 21.90 -6.28
CA PRO A 136 -1.38 22.85 -5.43
C PRO A 136 -1.32 22.43 -3.96
N VAL A 137 -2.40 21.84 -3.43
CA VAL A 137 -2.47 21.30 -2.06
C VAL A 137 -3.11 19.93 -2.10
N ASN A 138 -2.44 18.91 -1.55
CA ASN A 138 -3.01 17.58 -1.34
C ASN A 138 -3.94 17.56 -0.12
N GLU A 139 -5.14 17.01 -0.28
CA GLU A 139 -6.16 16.81 0.76
C GLU A 139 -6.30 17.98 1.78
N PRO A 140 -6.79 19.16 1.35
CA PRO A 140 -7.02 20.28 2.25
C PRO A 140 -7.85 19.94 3.50
N CYS A 141 -8.89 19.11 3.38
CA CYS A 141 -9.75 18.73 4.50
C CYS A 141 -9.04 17.80 5.48
N THR A 142 -8.44 16.71 4.99
CA THR A 142 -7.67 15.78 5.83
C THR A 142 -6.55 16.52 6.57
N THR A 143 -5.77 17.32 5.84
CA THR A 143 -4.65 18.07 6.43
C THR A 143 -5.14 19.08 7.47
N ALA A 144 -6.24 19.78 7.21
CA ALA A 144 -6.86 20.68 8.19
C ALA A 144 -7.36 19.93 9.44
N ARG A 145 -7.91 18.73 9.30
CA ARG A 145 -8.35 17.90 10.44
C ARG A 145 -7.16 17.49 11.31
N PHE A 146 -6.14 16.89 10.72
CA PHE A 146 -4.96 16.43 11.48
C PHE A 146 -4.20 17.58 12.12
N SER A 147 -4.16 18.76 11.49
CA SER A 147 -3.37 19.89 11.98
C SER A 147 -4.14 20.83 12.93
N GLY A 148 -5.45 20.98 12.70
CA GLY A 148 -6.29 22.00 13.33
C GLY A 148 -7.38 21.46 14.26
N LEU A 149 -7.86 20.24 14.04
CA LEU A 149 -8.91 19.61 14.86
C LEU A 149 -8.32 18.62 15.86
N TYR A 150 -7.42 17.75 15.39
CA TYR A 150 -6.83 16.66 16.20
C TYR A 150 -5.47 17.01 16.77
N GLY A 151 -4.82 18.07 16.28
CA GLY A 151 -3.52 18.53 16.75
C GLY A 151 -2.37 17.51 16.57
N LEU A 152 -2.51 16.56 15.65
CA LEU A 152 -1.49 15.54 15.36
C LEU A 152 -0.32 16.12 14.57
N TRP A 153 -0.61 17.01 13.62
CA TRP A 153 0.39 17.68 12.79
C TRP A 153 0.49 19.17 13.15
N TYR A 154 1.60 19.81 12.79
CA TYR A 154 1.78 21.24 12.99
C TYR A 154 0.64 22.04 12.31
N PRO A 155 0.03 23.05 12.96
CA PRO A 155 0.47 23.71 14.20
C PRO A 155 0.05 23.08 15.53
N HIS A 156 -0.49 21.86 15.53
CA HIS A 156 -0.98 21.15 16.72
C HIS A 156 -2.17 21.82 17.42
N GLU A 157 -2.96 22.57 16.65
CA GLU A 157 -4.17 23.19 17.14
C GLU A 157 -5.28 22.15 17.28
N GLN A 158 -6.20 22.37 18.22
CA GLN A 158 -7.27 21.42 18.57
C GLN A 158 -8.61 22.16 18.70
N SER A 159 -9.04 22.83 17.64
CA SER A 159 -10.34 23.52 17.62
C SER A 159 -10.96 23.59 16.23
N ASP A 160 -12.30 23.62 16.17
CA ASP A 160 -13.03 23.89 14.93
C ASP A 160 -12.61 25.22 14.28
N ARG A 161 -12.25 26.23 15.08
CA ARG A 161 -11.75 27.51 14.56
C ARG A 161 -10.45 27.34 13.77
N SER A 162 -9.49 26.59 14.31
CA SER A 162 -8.23 26.33 13.64
C SER A 162 -8.41 25.42 12.42
N PHE A 163 -9.31 24.42 12.49
CA PHE A 163 -9.72 23.62 11.33
C PHE A 163 -10.28 24.50 10.20
N VAL A 164 -11.27 25.35 10.48
CA VAL A 164 -11.91 26.22 9.49
C VAL A 164 -10.88 27.18 8.89
N ARG A 165 -10.02 27.79 9.71
CA ARG A 165 -8.97 28.69 9.23
C ARG A 165 -7.98 27.97 8.30
N ALA A 166 -7.49 26.79 8.70
CA ALA A 166 -6.57 26.00 7.88
C ALA A 166 -7.21 25.55 6.55
N LEU A 167 -8.47 25.12 6.59
CA LEU A 167 -9.22 24.71 5.39
C LEU A 167 -9.39 25.88 4.40
N LEU A 168 -9.83 27.04 4.88
CA LEU A 168 -10.04 28.22 4.04
C LEU A 168 -8.72 28.72 3.44
N ASN A 169 -7.65 28.79 4.22
CA ASN A 169 -6.34 29.21 3.75
C ASN A 169 -5.80 28.25 2.67
N GLN A 170 -5.94 26.94 2.86
CA GLN A 170 -5.53 25.95 1.85
C GLN A 170 -6.36 26.05 0.57
N CYS A 171 -7.69 26.11 0.66
CA CYS A 171 -8.57 26.23 -0.52
C CYS A 171 -8.32 27.56 -1.26
N ARG A 172 -8.09 28.65 -0.53
CA ARG A 172 -7.71 29.94 -1.12
C ARG A 172 -6.34 29.86 -1.78
N GLY A 173 -5.39 29.16 -1.16
CA GLY A 173 -4.07 28.86 -1.72
C GLY A 173 -4.16 28.10 -3.04
N VAL A 174 -5.04 27.10 -3.14
CA VAL A 174 -5.33 26.39 -4.40
C VAL A 174 -5.84 27.35 -5.47
N ALA A 175 -6.89 28.12 -5.17
CA ALA A 175 -7.50 29.05 -6.13
C ALA A 175 -6.50 30.13 -6.61
N LEU A 176 -5.77 30.76 -5.69
CA LEU A 176 -4.76 31.78 -6.03
C LEU A 176 -3.57 31.18 -6.78
N SER A 177 -3.15 29.96 -6.44
CA SER A 177 -2.11 29.23 -7.19
C SER A 177 -2.53 29.00 -8.62
N MET A 178 -3.74 28.50 -8.84
CA MET A 178 -4.24 28.27 -10.20
C MET A 178 -4.42 29.58 -10.98
N GLN A 179 -4.82 30.67 -10.34
CA GLN A 179 -4.82 31.99 -10.98
C GLN A 179 -3.41 32.43 -11.39
N ALA A 180 -2.40 32.24 -10.54
CA ALA A 180 -1.02 32.57 -10.85
C ALA A 180 -0.43 31.68 -11.96
N ILE A 181 -0.73 30.38 -11.93
CA ILE A 181 -0.33 29.41 -12.95
C ILE A 181 -0.98 29.75 -14.30
N ARG A 182 -2.30 30.00 -14.32
CA ARG A 182 -3.06 30.26 -15.56
C ARG A 182 -2.73 31.60 -16.22
N LYS A 183 -2.12 32.55 -15.50
CA LYS A 183 -1.51 33.74 -16.11
C LYS A 183 -0.32 33.40 -17.02
N ILE A 184 0.37 32.29 -16.76
CA ILE A 184 1.52 31.83 -17.55
C ILE A 184 1.11 30.75 -18.56
N ASN A 185 0.36 29.75 -18.11
CA ASN A 185 -0.22 28.71 -18.95
C ASN A 185 -1.76 28.71 -18.82
N PRO A 186 -2.49 29.42 -19.69
CA PRO A 186 -3.96 29.47 -19.64
C PRO A 186 -4.65 28.11 -19.78
N ALA A 187 -3.96 27.08 -20.30
CA ALA A 187 -4.48 25.73 -20.46
C ALA A 187 -4.22 24.83 -19.24
N ALA A 188 -3.56 25.34 -18.18
CA ALA A 188 -3.26 24.55 -16.99
C ALA A 188 -4.52 24.09 -16.25
N LYS A 189 -4.53 22.81 -15.90
CA LYS A 189 -5.62 22.06 -15.30
C LYS A 189 -5.37 21.76 -13.82
N LEU A 190 -6.41 21.94 -13.02
CA LEU A 190 -6.45 21.60 -11.61
C LEU A 190 -6.96 20.17 -11.43
N ILE A 191 -6.15 19.32 -10.82
CA ILE A 191 -6.59 18.06 -10.21
C ILE A 191 -6.61 18.29 -8.70
N GLN A 192 -7.79 18.54 -8.13
CA GLN A 192 -7.91 18.75 -6.70
C GLN A 192 -8.24 17.45 -6.00
N THR A 193 -7.35 17.01 -5.11
CA THR A 193 -7.47 15.79 -4.34
C THR A 193 -7.99 16.05 -2.93
N ASP A 194 -8.78 15.12 -2.41
CA ASP A 194 -9.09 14.97 -0.98
C ASP A 194 -9.47 13.50 -0.68
N ASP A 195 -9.46 13.12 0.61
CA ASP A 195 -9.96 11.81 1.04
C ASP A 195 -11.48 11.75 0.86
N LEU A 196 -11.97 10.74 0.14
CA LEU A 196 -13.40 10.51 0.00
C LEU A 196 -13.82 9.29 0.80
N GLY A 197 -14.00 9.48 2.11
CA GLY A 197 -14.67 8.54 3.00
C GLY A 197 -16.16 8.81 3.16
N LYS A 198 -16.92 7.84 3.68
CA LYS A 198 -18.30 8.01 4.17
C LYS A 198 -18.38 7.57 5.62
N THR A 199 -19.08 8.36 6.43
CA THR A 199 -19.36 8.02 7.82
C THR A 199 -20.76 7.42 7.93
N TYR A 200 -20.82 6.22 8.48
CA TYR A 200 -22.04 5.51 8.83
C TYR A 200 -22.21 5.54 10.34
N SER A 201 -23.42 5.30 10.83
CA SER A 201 -23.64 5.25 12.26
C SER A 201 -24.85 4.43 12.68
N THR A 202 -24.89 4.12 13.97
CA THR A 202 -26.15 3.82 14.66
C THR A 202 -27.10 5.02 14.65
N PRO A 203 -28.43 4.80 14.78
CA PRO A 203 -29.42 5.89 14.72
C PRO A 203 -29.18 7.06 15.69
N PRO A 204 -28.74 6.86 16.96
CA PRO A 204 -28.47 7.97 17.88
C PRO A 204 -27.37 8.93 17.42
N LEU A 205 -26.44 8.47 16.57
CA LEU A 205 -25.33 9.27 16.06
C LEU A 205 -25.56 9.75 14.61
N ALA A 206 -26.77 9.58 14.07
CA ALA A 206 -27.09 9.95 12.69
C ALA A 206 -26.82 11.44 12.39
N HIS A 207 -27.04 12.33 13.35
CA HIS A 207 -26.73 13.75 13.20
C HIS A 207 -25.22 14.01 13.06
N THR A 208 -24.41 13.36 13.89
CA THR A 208 -22.94 13.44 13.84
C THR A 208 -22.41 12.90 12.52
N ALA A 209 -22.89 11.73 12.10
CA ALA A 209 -22.52 11.14 10.82
C ALA A 209 -22.95 12.03 9.64
N ALA A 210 -24.14 12.62 9.68
CA ALA A 210 -24.60 13.56 8.66
C ALA A 210 -23.70 14.80 8.59
N PHE A 211 -23.29 15.36 9.73
CA PHE A 211 -22.34 16.48 9.77
C PHE A 211 -20.99 16.11 9.14
N TYR A 212 -20.40 14.96 9.50
CA TYR A 212 -19.14 14.50 8.89
C TYR A 212 -19.27 14.25 7.38
N ASN A 213 -20.40 13.69 6.94
CA ASN A 213 -20.69 13.47 5.52
C ASN A 213 -20.93 14.77 4.73
N GLN A 214 -21.28 15.88 5.38
CA GLN A 214 -21.27 17.21 4.75
C GLN A 214 -19.85 17.79 4.74
N ARG A 215 -19.07 17.60 5.83
CA ARG A 215 -17.74 18.19 5.98
C ARG A 215 -16.75 17.69 4.93
N ARG A 216 -16.80 16.41 4.56
CA ARG A 216 -15.93 15.82 3.53
C ARG A 216 -16.01 16.53 2.16
N TRP A 217 -17.11 17.21 1.85
CA TRP A 217 -17.28 17.90 0.56
C TRP A 217 -16.70 19.32 0.53
N LEU A 218 -16.37 19.90 1.70
CA LEU A 218 -16.06 21.31 1.82
C LEU A 218 -14.95 21.84 0.89
N PRO A 219 -13.80 21.17 0.69
CA PRO A 219 -12.76 21.67 -0.21
C PRO A 219 -13.26 21.88 -1.64
N TRP A 220 -13.94 20.87 -2.19
CA TRP A 220 -14.51 20.97 -3.53
C TRP A 220 -15.69 21.94 -3.57
N ASP A 221 -16.54 21.97 -2.55
CA ASP A 221 -17.66 22.93 -2.49
C ASP A 221 -17.19 24.38 -2.45
N LEU A 222 -16.12 24.68 -1.70
CA LEU A 222 -15.50 26.01 -1.67
C LEU A 222 -14.94 26.36 -3.04
N LEU A 223 -14.15 25.47 -3.65
CA LEU A 223 -13.55 25.70 -4.95
C LEU A 223 -14.58 25.80 -6.09
N CYS A 224 -15.68 25.07 -6.00
CA CYS A 224 -16.79 25.17 -6.96
C CYS A 224 -17.74 26.35 -6.67
N GLY A 225 -17.49 27.16 -5.64
CA GLY A 225 -18.33 28.31 -5.28
C GLY A 225 -19.72 27.93 -4.72
N MET A 226 -19.86 26.73 -4.18
CA MET A 226 -21.13 26.17 -3.69
C MET A 226 -21.43 26.50 -2.22
N VAL A 227 -20.45 26.99 -1.47
CA VAL A 227 -20.63 27.42 -0.07
C VAL A 227 -21.21 28.84 -0.03
N VAL A 228 -22.54 28.92 -0.13
CA VAL A 228 -23.34 30.15 -0.11
C VAL A 228 -24.37 30.12 1.04
N PRO A 229 -25.07 31.23 1.37
CA PRO A 229 -26.14 31.19 2.37
C PRO A 229 -27.16 30.08 2.06
N GLY A 230 -27.38 29.18 3.03
CA GLY A 230 -28.20 27.97 2.88
C GLY A 230 -27.39 26.67 2.69
N HIS A 231 -26.07 26.74 2.49
CA HIS A 231 -25.21 25.57 2.55
C HIS A 231 -25.31 24.89 3.93
N ALA A 232 -25.30 23.55 3.97
CA ALA A 232 -25.53 22.79 5.20
C ALA A 232 -24.56 23.14 6.34
N LEU A 233 -23.33 23.54 6.00
CA LEU A 233 -22.30 23.94 6.95
C LEU A 233 -22.08 25.45 7.04
N TRP A 234 -22.96 26.27 6.47
CA TRP A 234 -22.82 27.74 6.48
C TRP A 234 -22.75 28.29 7.91
N ALA A 235 -23.66 27.88 8.79
CA ALA A 235 -23.70 28.35 10.18
C ALA A 235 -22.44 27.92 10.96
N TYR A 236 -22.04 26.65 10.85
CA TYR A 236 -20.83 26.12 11.46
C TYR A 236 -19.59 26.91 11.05
N LEU A 237 -19.40 27.18 9.75
CA LEU A 237 -18.26 27.95 9.27
C LEU A 237 -18.20 29.36 9.89
N LEU A 238 -19.35 30.06 9.97
CA LEU A 238 -19.41 31.40 10.57
C LEU A 238 -19.15 31.37 12.09
N GLU A 239 -19.76 30.42 12.79
CA GLU A 239 -19.57 30.24 14.24
C GLU A 239 -18.10 30.01 14.60
N HIS A 240 -17.38 29.28 13.75
CA HIS A 240 -15.97 28.95 13.95
C HIS A 240 -15.00 29.87 13.19
N GLY A 241 -15.43 31.10 12.88
CA GLY A 241 -14.51 32.19 12.53
C GLY A 241 -14.22 32.38 11.04
N ALA A 242 -15.01 31.78 10.15
CA ALA A 242 -15.14 32.27 8.79
C ALA A 242 -15.97 33.57 8.78
N SER A 243 -15.60 34.54 7.96
CA SER A 243 -16.44 35.70 7.69
C SER A 243 -17.30 35.49 6.45
N VAL A 244 -18.44 36.19 6.38
CA VAL A 244 -19.29 36.21 5.18
C VAL A 244 -18.52 36.69 3.94
N ALA A 245 -17.57 37.61 4.11
CA ALA A 245 -16.75 38.13 3.03
C ALA A 245 -15.79 37.05 2.48
N GLU A 246 -15.16 36.25 3.34
CA GLU A 246 -14.30 35.14 2.93
C GLU A 246 -15.08 34.06 2.18
N LEU A 247 -16.25 33.66 2.68
CA LEU A 247 -17.08 32.66 2.01
C LEU A 247 -17.63 33.17 0.68
N ARG A 248 -18.05 34.44 0.63
CA ARG A 248 -18.52 35.08 -0.61
C ARG A 248 -17.41 35.17 -1.66
N TRP A 249 -16.16 35.40 -1.23
CA TRP A 249 -15.02 35.45 -2.16
C TRP A 249 -14.89 34.16 -2.98
N PHE A 250 -15.09 32.98 -2.38
CA PHE A 250 -15.08 31.70 -3.10
C PHE A 250 -16.20 31.59 -4.13
N ALA A 251 -17.42 32.03 -3.78
CA ALA A 251 -18.55 32.04 -4.70
C ALA A 251 -18.36 33.03 -5.87
N GLU A 252 -17.66 34.15 -5.64
CA GLU A 252 -17.33 35.16 -6.66
C GLU A 252 -16.11 34.79 -7.51
N HIS A 253 -15.23 33.93 -6.99
CA HIS A 253 -13.99 33.50 -7.65
C HIS A 253 -13.88 31.96 -7.69
N PRO A 254 -14.86 31.26 -8.28
CA PRO A 254 -14.84 29.81 -8.32
C PRO A 254 -13.61 29.33 -9.11
N CYS A 255 -12.95 28.31 -8.58
CA CYS A 255 -11.86 27.58 -9.20
C CYS A 255 -12.20 26.08 -9.21
N PRO A 256 -13.28 25.67 -9.92
CA PRO A 256 -13.64 24.26 -9.97
C PRO A 256 -12.47 23.46 -10.55
N PRO A 257 -12.22 22.25 -10.02
CA PRO A 257 -11.19 21.40 -10.57
C PRO A 257 -11.57 20.94 -11.97
N ASP A 258 -10.57 20.78 -12.83
CA ASP A 258 -10.74 20.14 -14.13
C ASP A 258 -10.98 18.63 -13.97
N ILE A 259 -10.44 18.04 -12.89
CA ILE A 259 -10.70 16.67 -12.46
C ILE A 259 -10.84 16.62 -10.92
N ILE A 260 -11.94 16.06 -10.43
CA ILE A 260 -12.10 15.72 -9.01
C ILE A 260 -11.20 14.50 -8.72
N GLY A 261 -10.15 14.70 -7.94
CA GLY A 261 -9.27 13.64 -7.48
C GLY A 261 -9.77 13.03 -6.17
N VAL A 262 -10.02 11.74 -6.17
CA VAL A 262 -10.48 10.98 -5.00
C VAL A 262 -9.35 10.14 -4.46
N ASN A 263 -8.90 10.44 -3.25
CA ASN A 263 -8.03 9.56 -2.48
C ASN A 263 -8.93 8.59 -1.69
N TYR A 264 -8.64 7.28 -1.78
CA TYR A 264 -9.47 6.27 -1.14
C TYR A 264 -8.64 5.12 -0.58
N TYR A 265 -8.83 4.90 0.70
CA TYR A 265 -8.17 3.88 1.50
C TYR A 265 -9.21 3.00 2.16
N ILE A 266 -8.79 1.79 2.57
CA ILE A 266 -9.69 0.89 3.30
C ILE A 266 -10.17 1.48 4.64
N THR A 267 -9.45 2.48 5.15
CA THR A 267 -9.73 3.21 6.39
C THR A 267 -10.54 4.49 6.20
N SER A 268 -10.81 4.92 4.96
CA SER A 268 -11.52 6.17 4.66
C SER A 268 -12.97 6.15 5.16
N GLU A 269 -13.66 5.01 5.06
CA GLU A 269 -15.03 4.86 5.54
C GLU A 269 -15.08 4.53 7.04
N ARG A 270 -15.97 5.20 7.77
CA ARG A 270 -16.05 5.18 9.24
C ARG A 270 -17.40 4.68 9.74
N TRP A 271 -17.41 4.04 10.91
CA TRP A 271 -18.61 3.60 11.61
C TRP A 271 -18.64 4.21 13.01
N LEU A 272 -19.72 4.94 13.31
CA LEU A 272 -19.97 5.53 14.63
C LEU A 272 -21.00 4.73 15.42
N ASP A 273 -20.65 4.32 16.63
CA ASP A 273 -21.52 3.52 17.50
C ASP A 273 -21.64 4.09 18.91
N HIS A 274 -22.87 4.40 19.32
CA HIS A 274 -23.16 4.92 20.66
C HIS A 274 -22.96 3.89 21.78
N ARG A 275 -22.85 2.61 21.44
CA ARG A 275 -22.70 1.49 22.39
C ARG A 275 -21.23 1.26 22.71
N ALA A 276 -20.65 2.20 23.44
CA ALA A 276 -19.23 2.20 23.81
C ALA A 276 -18.77 0.90 24.50
N GLU A 277 -19.67 0.22 25.22
CA GLU A 277 -19.41 -1.04 25.93
C GLU A 277 -19.02 -2.21 25.02
N HIS A 278 -19.22 -2.11 23.71
CA HIS A 278 -18.82 -3.14 22.74
C HIS A 278 -17.37 -3.01 22.27
N TYR A 279 -16.69 -1.90 22.60
CA TYR A 279 -15.41 -1.54 22.01
C TYR A 279 -14.29 -1.49 23.06
N ALA A 280 -13.04 -1.57 22.60
CA ALA A 280 -11.91 -1.41 23.50
C ALA A 280 -11.81 0.06 23.98
N PRO A 281 -11.25 0.32 25.18
CA PRO A 281 -11.18 1.68 25.73
C PRO A 281 -10.50 2.73 24.82
N GLY A 282 -9.57 2.30 23.96
CA GLY A 282 -8.87 3.18 23.02
C GLY A 282 -9.59 3.41 21.69
N GLU A 283 -10.81 2.90 21.53
CA GLU A 283 -11.64 3.07 20.33
C GLU A 283 -12.87 3.93 20.59
N VAL A 284 -13.09 4.29 21.86
CA VAL A 284 -14.18 5.14 22.32
C VAL A 284 -13.58 6.52 22.57
N GLY A 285 -14.00 7.48 21.75
CA GLY A 285 -13.51 8.85 21.84
C GLY A 285 -13.96 9.53 23.14
N ALA A 286 -13.36 10.68 23.45
CA ALA A 286 -13.75 11.52 24.59
C ALA A 286 -15.25 11.87 24.66
N GLU A 287 -15.94 11.80 23.52
CA GLU A 287 -17.38 12.07 23.35
C GLU A 287 -18.28 10.88 23.76
N GLY A 288 -17.67 9.74 24.12
CA GLY A 288 -18.38 8.58 24.68
C GLY A 288 -18.98 7.63 23.65
N TYR A 289 -18.57 7.71 22.37
CA TYR A 289 -18.97 6.77 21.32
C TYR A 289 -17.74 6.23 20.59
N ALA A 290 -17.90 5.08 19.94
CA ALA A 290 -16.83 4.48 19.14
C ALA A 290 -16.79 5.06 17.73
N ASP A 291 -15.59 5.41 17.26
CA ASP A 291 -15.31 5.77 15.86
C ASP A 291 -14.26 4.81 15.31
N ILE A 292 -14.70 3.87 14.46
CA ILE A 292 -13.83 2.82 13.90
C ILE A 292 -13.95 2.73 12.39
N VAL A 293 -13.03 1.98 11.78
CA VAL A 293 -13.05 1.70 10.34
C VAL A 293 -14.31 0.90 9.98
N ALA A 294 -15.11 1.38 9.03
CA ALA A 294 -16.37 0.75 8.65
C ALA A 294 -16.19 -0.70 8.19
N ALA A 295 -15.08 -1.04 7.52
CA ALA A 295 -14.78 -2.41 7.10
C ALA A 295 -14.69 -3.41 8.26
N ARG A 296 -14.48 -2.95 9.51
CA ARG A 296 -14.37 -3.78 10.72
C ARG A 296 -15.69 -4.00 11.47
N ALA A 297 -16.76 -3.29 11.11
CA ALA A 297 -18.06 -3.38 11.81
C ALA A 297 -19.28 -3.46 10.89
N LEU A 298 -19.23 -2.85 9.72
CA LEU A 298 -20.38 -2.75 8.81
C LEU A 298 -20.45 -3.98 7.89
N ALA A 299 -21.52 -4.75 8.03
CA ALA A 299 -21.82 -5.89 7.17
C ALA A 299 -22.65 -5.48 5.93
N THR A 300 -23.57 -4.53 6.11
CA THR A 300 -24.44 -3.99 5.05
C THR A 300 -24.66 -2.48 5.22
N PRO A 301 -24.44 -1.65 4.19
CA PRO A 301 -23.78 -1.97 2.93
C PRO A 301 -22.32 -2.32 3.20
N ARG A 302 -21.65 -2.95 2.24
CA ARG A 302 -20.21 -3.17 2.38
C ARG A 302 -19.49 -1.91 1.87
N PRO A 303 -18.57 -1.31 2.66
CA PRO A 303 -17.74 -0.20 2.20
C PRO A 303 -17.12 -0.45 0.82
N GLY A 304 -16.99 0.59 0.02
CA GLY A 304 -16.47 0.54 -1.34
C GLY A 304 -16.50 1.88 -2.06
N ILE A 305 -15.55 2.10 -2.97
CA ILE A 305 -15.40 3.37 -3.69
C ILE A 305 -16.51 3.63 -4.73
N GLY A 306 -17.14 2.59 -5.28
CA GLY A 306 -18.13 2.70 -6.36
C GLY A 306 -19.28 3.68 -6.06
N PRO A 307 -20.04 3.49 -4.96
CA PRO A 307 -21.06 4.44 -4.52
C PRO A 307 -20.53 5.87 -4.32
N LEU A 308 -19.28 6.02 -3.86
CA LEU A 308 -18.69 7.33 -3.59
C LEU A 308 -18.35 8.08 -4.88
N LEU A 309 -17.87 7.37 -5.91
CA LEU A 309 -17.69 7.94 -7.25
C LEU A 309 -19.01 8.42 -7.83
N GLU A 310 -20.10 7.65 -7.64
CA GLU A 310 -21.44 8.04 -8.07
C GLU A 310 -21.96 9.27 -7.33
N GLU A 311 -21.75 9.34 -6.01
CA GLU A 311 -22.09 10.52 -5.19
C GLU A 311 -21.34 11.77 -5.66
N ALA A 312 -20.02 11.67 -5.90
CA ALA A 312 -19.19 12.77 -6.38
C ALA A 312 -19.61 13.23 -7.80
N TRP A 313 -19.84 12.29 -8.72
CA TRP A 313 -20.33 12.59 -10.07
C TRP A 313 -21.67 13.30 -10.05
N ARG A 314 -22.63 12.79 -9.25
CA ARG A 314 -23.96 13.40 -9.13
C ARG A 314 -23.88 14.82 -8.57
N ARG A 315 -22.95 15.07 -7.64
CA ARG A 315 -22.79 16.38 -7.01
C ARG A 315 -22.15 17.40 -7.96
N TYR A 316 -21.06 17.05 -8.63
CA TYR A 316 -20.25 18.03 -9.36
C TYR A 316 -20.39 17.97 -10.88
N ARG A 317 -20.72 16.80 -11.47
CA ARG A 317 -20.74 16.56 -12.92
C ARG A 317 -19.42 16.95 -13.61
N LEU A 318 -18.31 16.74 -12.90
CA LEU A 318 -16.94 16.95 -13.36
C LEU A 318 -16.23 15.60 -13.52
N PRO A 319 -15.24 15.48 -14.42
CA PRO A 319 -14.43 14.26 -14.55
C PRO A 319 -13.82 13.85 -13.21
N LEU A 320 -13.76 12.54 -12.97
CA LEU A 320 -13.21 11.96 -11.75
C LEU A 320 -11.91 11.21 -12.03
N ALA A 321 -11.02 11.15 -11.05
CA ALA A 321 -9.91 10.20 -11.02
C ALA A 321 -9.72 9.68 -9.60
N VAL A 322 -9.41 8.39 -9.46
CA VAL A 322 -8.91 7.88 -8.17
C VAL A 322 -7.44 8.28 -8.11
N THR A 323 -7.10 9.24 -7.25
CA THR A 323 -5.77 9.87 -7.21
C THR A 323 -4.81 9.25 -6.20
N GLU A 324 -5.33 8.47 -5.26
CA GLU A 324 -4.57 7.58 -4.37
C GLU A 324 -5.39 6.33 -4.06
N ALA A 325 -4.74 5.16 -4.15
CA ALA A 325 -5.26 3.89 -3.69
C ALA A 325 -4.10 3.03 -3.18
N HIS A 326 -4.10 2.76 -1.88
CA HIS A 326 -3.11 1.91 -1.20
C HIS A 326 -3.77 1.07 -0.12
N ILE A 327 -3.10 0.00 0.26
CA ILE A 327 -3.46 -0.75 1.44
C ILE A 327 -2.20 -1.31 2.10
N ASP A 328 -2.08 -1.11 3.40
CA ASP A 328 -1.12 -1.86 4.20
C ASP A 328 -1.65 -3.29 4.38
N ALA A 329 -1.12 -4.24 3.61
CA ALA A 329 -1.54 -5.64 3.60
C ALA A 329 -0.46 -6.56 3.00
N PRO A 330 -0.57 -7.90 3.18
CA PRO A 330 0.24 -8.86 2.43
C PRO A 330 -0.01 -8.81 0.91
N ARG A 331 0.88 -9.42 0.13
CA ARG A 331 0.96 -9.19 -1.33
C ARG A 331 -0.33 -9.46 -2.10
N GLU A 332 -1.07 -10.53 -1.79
CA GLU A 332 -2.33 -10.86 -2.46
C GLU A 332 -3.40 -9.79 -2.25
N ASP A 333 -3.41 -9.15 -1.09
CA ASP A 333 -4.39 -8.13 -0.75
C ASP A 333 -4.02 -6.78 -1.39
N HIS A 334 -2.73 -6.49 -1.63
CA HIS A 334 -2.33 -5.41 -2.55
C HIS A 334 -2.92 -5.60 -3.94
N LEU A 335 -2.81 -6.82 -4.50
CA LEU A 335 -3.33 -7.13 -5.83
C LEU A 335 -4.86 -7.01 -5.88
N ARG A 336 -5.54 -7.58 -4.88
CA ARG A 336 -7.01 -7.56 -4.78
C ARG A 336 -7.54 -6.14 -4.58
N TRP A 337 -6.85 -5.31 -3.82
CA TRP A 337 -7.23 -3.91 -3.60
C TRP A 337 -7.18 -3.13 -4.91
N LEU A 338 -6.05 -3.15 -5.62
CA LEU A 338 -5.93 -2.49 -6.92
C LEU A 338 -6.96 -3.03 -7.92
N ALA A 339 -7.15 -4.35 -7.98
CA ALA A 339 -8.14 -4.95 -8.86
C ALA A 339 -9.57 -4.50 -8.55
N GLU A 340 -9.93 -4.36 -7.26
CA GLU A 340 -11.25 -3.89 -6.82
C GLU A 340 -11.47 -2.41 -7.18
N ILE A 341 -10.48 -1.54 -6.93
CA ILE A 341 -10.56 -0.11 -7.29
C ILE A 341 -10.66 0.06 -8.81
N TRP A 342 -9.82 -0.66 -9.56
CA TRP A 342 -9.86 -0.66 -11.02
C TRP A 342 -11.20 -1.14 -11.57
N HIS A 343 -11.75 -2.21 -11.01
CA HIS A 343 -13.06 -2.72 -11.39
C HIS A 343 -14.18 -1.73 -11.06
N ALA A 344 -14.16 -1.11 -9.88
CA ALA A 344 -15.14 -0.10 -9.48
C ALA A 344 -15.13 1.11 -10.43
N ALA A 345 -13.95 1.59 -10.84
CA ALA A 345 -13.81 2.64 -11.84
C ALA A 345 -14.40 2.22 -13.21
N GLN A 346 -14.12 1.00 -13.68
CA GLN A 346 -14.73 0.50 -14.93
C GLN A 346 -16.25 0.36 -14.83
N GLN A 347 -16.77 -0.09 -13.69
CA GLN A 347 -18.22 -0.18 -13.47
C GLN A 347 -18.88 1.19 -13.43
N ALA A 348 -18.24 2.18 -12.79
CA ALA A 348 -18.70 3.57 -12.81
C ALA A 348 -18.81 4.09 -14.24
N ARG A 349 -17.79 3.84 -15.08
CA ARG A 349 -17.85 4.21 -16.51
C ARG A 349 -18.97 3.52 -17.28
N ARG A 350 -19.28 2.26 -16.98
CA ARG A 350 -20.44 1.56 -17.56
C ARG A 350 -21.79 2.13 -17.11
N ARG A 351 -21.79 2.97 -16.07
CA ARG A 351 -22.96 3.73 -15.56
C ARG A 351 -22.88 5.20 -15.96
N ASP A 352 -22.17 5.53 -17.03
CA ASP A 352 -22.01 6.90 -17.56
C ASP A 352 -21.41 7.90 -16.54
N ILE A 353 -20.56 7.42 -15.63
CA ILE A 353 -19.73 8.25 -14.77
C ILE A 353 -18.36 8.45 -15.43
N ASP A 354 -17.95 9.71 -15.57
CA ASP A 354 -16.71 10.07 -16.27
C ASP A 354 -15.46 9.87 -15.39
N VAL A 355 -15.07 8.61 -15.16
CA VAL A 355 -13.82 8.26 -14.47
C VAL A 355 -12.67 8.14 -15.47
N ARG A 356 -11.67 8.99 -15.34
CA ARG A 356 -10.53 9.11 -16.26
C ARG A 356 -9.37 8.20 -15.91
N ALA A 357 -9.08 8.04 -14.62
CA ALA A 357 -7.89 7.31 -14.19
C ALA A 357 -8.02 6.65 -12.82
N VAL A 358 -7.14 5.68 -12.59
CA VAL A 358 -6.83 5.10 -11.28
C VAL A 358 -5.33 5.23 -11.02
N THR A 359 -4.96 5.78 -9.87
CA THR A 359 -3.58 6.00 -9.46
C THR A 359 -3.17 4.95 -8.45
N VAL A 360 -2.07 4.24 -8.73
CA VAL A 360 -1.44 3.38 -7.74
C VAL A 360 -0.54 4.23 -6.87
N TRP A 361 -0.93 4.38 -5.61
CA TRP A 361 -0.16 5.08 -4.61
C TRP A 361 0.29 4.11 -3.51
N SER A 362 1.50 4.19 -2.98
CA SER A 362 2.66 4.90 -3.52
C SER A 362 3.59 3.93 -4.25
N LEU A 363 4.22 4.37 -5.36
CA LEU A 363 5.05 3.51 -6.21
C LEU A 363 6.24 2.88 -5.47
N LEU A 364 6.80 3.59 -4.50
CA LEU A 364 7.95 3.16 -3.69
C LEU A 364 7.54 2.70 -2.28
N GLY A 365 6.25 2.59 -1.99
CA GLY A 365 5.76 2.37 -0.64
C GLY A 365 5.80 3.63 0.23
N SER A 366 5.40 3.49 1.48
CA SER A 366 5.23 4.60 2.43
C SER A 366 5.88 4.25 3.76
N PHE A 367 6.25 5.25 4.55
CA PHE A 367 6.87 5.05 5.85
C PHE A 367 6.05 5.70 6.98
N ASP A 368 5.91 4.98 8.10
CA ASP A 368 5.38 5.48 9.36
C ASP A 368 3.94 6.04 9.33
N TRP A 369 3.15 5.71 8.29
CA TRP A 369 1.73 6.05 8.22
C TRP A 369 0.86 5.28 9.21
N ASN A 370 1.34 4.12 9.67
CA ASN A 370 0.81 3.44 10.84
C ASN A 370 0.89 4.28 12.13
N CYS A 371 1.61 5.41 12.14
CA CYS A 371 1.52 6.42 13.19
C CYS A 371 1.21 7.82 12.64
N LEU A 372 0.56 7.90 11.47
CA LEU A 372 0.24 9.14 10.74
C LEU A 372 1.45 10.07 10.58
N VAL A 373 2.64 9.51 10.37
CA VAL A 373 3.88 10.28 10.20
C VAL A 373 4.15 11.23 11.39
N THR A 374 3.64 10.89 12.58
CA THR A 374 3.88 11.67 13.81
C THR A 374 5.23 11.34 14.44
N GLU A 375 5.76 10.16 14.13
CA GLU A 375 7.04 9.64 14.57
C GLU A 375 7.80 9.01 13.40
N CYS A 376 9.12 8.88 13.52
CA CYS A 376 9.98 8.20 12.54
C CYS A 376 10.46 6.88 13.14
N LYS A 377 9.66 5.82 13.01
CA LYS A 377 9.94 4.47 13.54
C LYS A 377 10.50 3.52 12.47
N GLY A 378 10.45 3.92 11.20
CA GLY A 378 10.90 3.11 10.07
C GLY A 378 9.95 1.97 9.73
N TYR A 379 8.67 2.06 10.13
CA TYR A 379 7.66 1.12 9.65
C TYR A 379 7.43 1.34 8.16
N TYR A 380 7.58 0.31 7.34
CA TYR A 380 7.54 0.42 5.88
C TYR A 380 6.38 -0.38 5.29
N GLU A 381 5.52 0.30 4.55
CA GLU A 381 4.42 -0.28 3.79
C GLU A 381 4.87 -0.44 2.33
N THR A 382 4.84 -1.67 1.81
CA THR A 382 5.43 -1.97 0.49
C THR A 382 4.52 -1.54 -0.67
N GLY A 383 5.11 -0.90 -1.69
CA GLY A 383 4.41 -0.55 -2.94
C GLY A 383 4.65 -1.51 -4.11
N PRO A 384 4.42 -1.05 -5.36
CA PRO A 384 4.87 -1.71 -6.59
C PRO A 384 6.38 -1.99 -6.63
N TYR A 385 7.18 -1.16 -5.95
CA TYR A 385 8.59 -1.41 -5.70
C TYR A 385 8.85 -1.53 -4.20
N ASP A 386 9.52 -2.62 -3.82
CA ASP A 386 9.96 -2.93 -2.47
C ASP A 386 11.37 -2.37 -2.24
N LEU A 387 11.53 -1.60 -1.16
CA LEU A 387 12.76 -0.89 -0.82
C LEU A 387 13.63 -1.59 0.23
N ARG A 388 13.28 -2.81 0.67
CA ARG A 388 14.06 -3.52 1.69
C ARG A 388 15.41 -4.06 1.18
N GLY A 389 15.61 -4.09 -0.13
CA GLY A 389 16.89 -4.39 -0.77
C GLY A 389 17.72 -3.13 -1.07
N PRO A 390 18.96 -3.29 -1.54
CA PRO A 390 19.83 -2.17 -1.92
C PRO A 390 19.30 -1.38 -3.12
N GLU A 391 18.47 -2.02 -3.95
CA GLU A 391 17.83 -1.44 -5.12
C GLU A 391 16.31 -1.71 -5.06
N PRO A 392 15.46 -0.78 -5.54
CA PRO A 392 14.02 -1.01 -5.61
C PRO A 392 13.68 -2.26 -6.43
N ARG A 393 13.01 -3.23 -5.80
CA ARG A 393 12.63 -4.51 -6.40
C ARG A 393 11.16 -4.49 -6.83
N ALA A 394 10.88 -4.82 -8.08
CA ALA A 394 9.50 -4.90 -8.55
C ALA A 394 8.74 -6.04 -7.86
N THR A 395 7.48 -5.77 -7.50
CA THR A 395 6.61 -6.74 -6.82
C THR A 395 5.56 -7.29 -7.77
N ALA A 396 4.72 -8.24 -7.30
CA ALA A 396 3.58 -8.70 -8.09
C ALA A 396 2.64 -7.54 -8.47
N LEU A 397 2.57 -6.49 -7.64
CA LEU A 397 1.75 -5.31 -7.92
C LEU A 397 2.25 -4.56 -9.16
N ALA A 398 3.57 -4.45 -9.35
CA ALA A 398 4.15 -3.89 -10.58
C ALA A 398 3.78 -4.73 -11.83
N THR A 399 3.67 -6.06 -11.69
CA THR A 399 3.19 -6.92 -12.78
C THR A 399 1.72 -6.67 -13.10
N LEU A 400 0.86 -6.59 -12.07
CA LEU A 400 -0.55 -6.24 -12.26
C LEU A 400 -0.69 -4.88 -12.94
N MET A 401 0.08 -3.86 -12.52
CA MET A 401 0.09 -2.55 -13.17
C MET A 401 0.39 -2.64 -14.67
N ARG A 402 1.45 -3.37 -15.07
CA ARG A 402 1.77 -3.58 -16.48
C ARG A 402 0.66 -4.30 -17.25
N GLU A 403 -0.01 -5.25 -16.62
CA GLU A 403 -1.16 -5.95 -17.23
C GLU A 403 -2.31 -4.97 -17.48
N LEU A 404 -2.70 -4.20 -16.46
CA LEU A 404 -3.77 -3.20 -16.56
C LEU A 404 -3.45 -2.11 -17.60
N ALA A 405 -2.23 -1.54 -17.55
CA ALA A 405 -1.79 -0.51 -18.49
C ALA A 405 -1.76 -0.98 -19.95
N SER A 406 -1.45 -2.26 -20.18
CA SER A 406 -1.46 -2.87 -21.53
C SER A 406 -2.84 -3.40 -21.96
N GLY A 407 -3.87 -3.27 -21.11
CA GLY A 407 -5.20 -3.84 -21.35
C GLY A 407 -5.24 -5.37 -21.31
N ARG A 408 -4.18 -6.02 -20.81
CA ARG A 408 -4.16 -7.47 -20.63
C ARG A 408 -4.97 -7.86 -19.37
N PRO A 409 -5.69 -8.99 -19.40
CA PRO A 409 -6.38 -9.47 -18.20
C PRO A 409 -5.36 -9.81 -17.10
N PRO A 410 -5.66 -9.48 -15.83
CA PRO A 410 -4.82 -9.86 -14.70
C PRO A 410 -4.56 -11.37 -14.67
N SER A 411 -3.29 -11.78 -14.57
CA SER A 411 -2.89 -13.19 -14.67
C SER A 411 -2.66 -13.89 -13.33
N SER A 412 -2.58 -13.13 -12.23
CA SER A 412 -2.22 -13.69 -10.92
C SER A 412 -3.35 -14.56 -10.33
N PRO A 413 -3.08 -15.83 -9.99
CA PRO A 413 -4.11 -16.74 -9.46
C PRO A 413 -4.62 -16.32 -8.07
N VAL A 414 -3.85 -15.54 -7.31
CA VAL A 414 -4.27 -15.10 -5.96
C VAL A 414 -5.44 -14.12 -5.99
N LEU A 415 -5.74 -13.51 -7.15
CA LEU A 415 -6.94 -12.68 -7.36
C LEU A 415 -8.25 -13.47 -7.26
N GLN A 416 -8.21 -14.80 -7.27
CA GLN A 416 -9.37 -15.67 -7.12
C GLN A 416 -9.91 -15.74 -5.68
N GLY A 417 -9.14 -15.23 -4.69
CA GLY A 417 -9.59 -15.11 -3.31
C GLY A 417 -10.17 -13.73 -3.00
N HIS A 418 -10.62 -13.55 -1.75
CA HIS A 418 -11.20 -12.29 -1.29
C HIS A 418 -10.18 -11.48 -0.49
N GLY A 419 -10.15 -10.15 -0.67
CA GLY A 419 -9.41 -9.25 0.20
C GLY A 419 -9.91 -9.34 1.64
N TRP A 420 -9.06 -9.09 2.65
CA TRP A 420 -9.48 -9.24 4.05
C TRP A 420 -10.75 -8.44 4.37
N TRP A 421 -10.94 -7.27 3.75
CA TRP A 421 -12.12 -6.41 3.92
C TRP A 421 -13.43 -6.97 3.34
N ARG A 422 -13.37 -8.09 2.61
CA ARG A 422 -14.55 -8.82 2.12
C ARG A 422 -14.80 -10.11 2.90
N ARG A 423 -13.83 -10.58 3.69
CA ARG A 423 -13.93 -11.83 4.47
C ARG A 423 -14.80 -11.65 5.71
N PRO A 424 -15.59 -12.65 6.15
CA PRO A 424 -16.38 -12.55 7.39
C PRO A 424 -15.53 -12.26 8.64
N GLN A 425 -14.31 -12.79 8.69
CA GLN A 425 -13.37 -12.66 9.82
C GLN A 425 -12.88 -11.22 10.06
N ARG A 426 -13.15 -10.29 9.13
CA ARG A 426 -12.78 -8.89 9.28
C ARG A 426 -13.51 -8.20 10.43
N LEU A 427 -14.70 -8.70 10.77
CA LEU A 427 -15.58 -8.10 11.76
C LEU A 427 -15.00 -8.38 13.14
N LEU A 428 -14.57 -7.33 13.82
CA LEU A 428 -14.02 -7.42 15.18
C LEU A 428 -15.11 -7.24 16.25
N TYR A 429 -16.26 -6.69 15.83
CA TYR A 429 -17.42 -6.40 16.67
C TYR A 429 -18.67 -7.07 16.09
N PRO A 430 -19.78 -7.14 16.84
CA PRO A 430 -21.05 -7.63 16.31
C PRO A 430 -21.43 -6.94 14.99
N ALA A 431 -21.80 -7.75 14.00
CA ALA A 431 -22.14 -7.26 12.66
C ALA A 431 -23.24 -6.18 12.74
N SER A 432 -22.95 -5.00 12.19
CA SER A 432 -23.91 -3.91 12.08
C SER A 432 -24.47 -3.84 10.67
N HIS A 433 -25.77 -3.54 10.57
CA HIS A 433 -26.50 -3.40 9.33
C HIS A 433 -27.25 -2.08 9.34
N ILE A 434 -27.17 -1.34 8.23
CA ILE A 434 -28.06 -0.21 7.97
C ILE A 434 -28.94 -0.55 6.77
N GLU A 435 -30.19 -0.09 6.81
CA GLU A 435 -31.19 -0.33 5.76
C GLU A 435 -30.91 0.55 4.53
N ASP A 436 -29.81 0.27 3.84
CA ASP A 436 -29.51 0.83 2.52
C ASP A 436 -29.18 -0.33 1.57
N ALA A 437 -29.97 -0.45 0.49
CA ALA A 437 -29.63 -1.35 -0.61
C ALA A 437 -28.40 -0.78 -1.33
N ASP A 438 -27.33 -1.55 -1.42
CA ASP A 438 -26.16 -1.18 -2.21
C ASP A 438 -26.29 -1.75 -3.62
N PRO A 439 -26.59 -0.94 -4.66
CA PRO A 439 -26.65 -1.42 -6.03
C PRO A 439 -25.27 -1.84 -6.58
N TRP A 440 -24.21 -1.71 -5.78
CA TRP A 440 -22.85 -2.15 -6.09
C TRP A 440 -22.47 -3.49 -5.43
N HIS A 441 -23.38 -4.12 -4.66
CA HIS A 441 -23.09 -5.29 -3.81
C HIS A 441 -22.62 -6.55 -4.57
N ASP A 442 -23.04 -6.74 -5.82
CA ASP A 442 -22.93 -8.00 -6.57
C ASP A 442 -21.94 -7.97 -7.76
N LEU A 443 -21.00 -7.02 -7.79
CA LEU A 443 -20.14 -6.82 -8.97
C LEU A 443 -18.70 -7.32 -8.83
N LEU A 444 -18.33 -7.98 -7.73
CA LEU A 444 -17.02 -8.63 -7.67
C LEU A 444 -17.00 -9.86 -8.60
N PRO A 445 -15.92 -10.08 -9.38
CA PRO A 445 -15.80 -11.26 -10.21
C PRO A 445 -16.05 -12.53 -9.39
N SER A 446 -16.91 -13.42 -9.89
CA SER A 446 -17.08 -14.75 -9.31
C SER A 446 -15.72 -15.46 -9.29
N ALA A 447 -15.35 -16.02 -8.14
CA ALA A 447 -14.15 -16.84 -8.03
C ALA A 447 -14.29 -18.04 -8.99
N GLY A 448 -13.53 -18.03 -10.09
CA GLY A 448 -13.40 -19.20 -10.96
C GLY A 448 -12.78 -20.39 -10.22
N THR A 449 -12.64 -21.55 -10.87
CA THR A 449 -11.97 -22.71 -10.26
C THR A 449 -10.55 -22.32 -9.86
N ALA A 450 -10.31 -22.22 -8.55
CA ALA A 450 -9.09 -21.61 -8.06
C ALA A 450 -7.89 -22.54 -8.27
N GLN A 451 -6.81 -22.02 -8.88
CA GLN A 451 -5.57 -22.76 -9.00
C GLN A 451 -4.92 -22.85 -7.61
N PRO A 452 -4.61 -24.04 -7.08
CA PRO A 452 -4.10 -24.16 -5.73
C PRO A 452 -2.57 -23.98 -5.65
N LEU A 453 -2.10 -23.60 -4.46
CA LEU A 453 -0.72 -23.84 -4.02
C LEU A 453 -0.63 -25.24 -3.43
N LEU A 454 0.24 -26.12 -3.96
CA LEU A 454 0.49 -27.42 -3.29
C LEU A 454 1.51 -27.23 -2.17
N ILE A 455 1.26 -27.83 -1.01
CA ILE A 455 2.21 -27.83 0.11
C ILE A 455 2.62 -29.27 0.41
N ALA A 456 3.83 -29.64 0.02
CA ALA A 456 4.40 -30.95 0.37
C ALA A 456 4.89 -30.95 1.82
N GLY A 457 4.70 -32.05 2.55
CA GLY A 457 5.12 -32.14 3.96
C GLY A 457 4.10 -31.57 4.93
N ALA A 458 2.80 -31.68 4.60
CA ALA A 458 1.69 -31.17 5.40
C ALA A 458 1.68 -31.60 6.88
N SER A 459 2.29 -32.73 7.22
CA SER A 459 2.40 -33.23 8.59
C SER A 459 3.54 -32.60 9.40
N GLY A 460 4.40 -31.78 8.80
CA GLY A 460 5.46 -31.03 9.47
C GLY A 460 4.99 -29.69 10.02
N ALA A 461 5.75 -29.10 10.95
CA ALA A 461 5.44 -27.78 11.51
C ALA A 461 5.37 -26.69 10.41
N LEU A 462 6.37 -26.66 9.52
CA LEU A 462 6.44 -25.73 8.39
C LEU A 462 5.23 -25.89 7.45
N GLY A 463 4.91 -27.12 7.05
CA GLY A 463 3.76 -27.40 6.17
C GLY A 463 2.41 -26.98 6.79
N ARG A 464 2.20 -27.24 8.09
CA ARG A 464 1.01 -26.77 8.82
C ARG A 464 0.94 -25.26 8.88
N THR A 465 2.05 -24.57 9.13
CA THR A 465 2.06 -23.10 9.16
C THR A 465 1.71 -22.52 7.80
N PHE A 466 2.28 -23.02 6.69
CA PHE A 466 1.89 -22.57 5.35
C PHE A 466 0.40 -22.80 5.08
N ALA A 467 -0.14 -23.96 5.43
CA ALA A 467 -1.56 -24.27 5.23
C ALA A 467 -2.46 -23.31 6.04
N ARG A 468 -2.10 -23.04 7.31
CA ARG A 468 -2.80 -22.10 8.18
C ARG A 468 -2.79 -20.68 7.60
N LEU A 469 -1.61 -20.17 7.24
CA LEU A 469 -1.46 -18.82 6.68
C LEU A 469 -2.17 -18.70 5.32
N CYS A 470 -2.17 -19.74 4.48
CA CYS A 470 -2.93 -19.72 3.23
C CYS A 470 -4.44 -19.59 3.49
N ALA A 471 -4.97 -20.28 4.50
CA ALA A 471 -6.37 -20.14 4.89
C ALA A 471 -6.67 -18.71 5.41
N GLU A 472 -5.84 -18.17 6.29
CA GLU A 472 -5.96 -16.81 6.82
C GLU A 472 -5.92 -15.75 5.70
N ARG A 473 -5.02 -15.93 4.73
CA ARG A 473 -4.80 -15.07 3.54
C ARG A 473 -5.76 -15.35 2.38
N HIS A 474 -6.65 -16.32 2.54
CA HIS A 474 -7.62 -16.76 1.54
C HIS A 474 -6.96 -17.12 0.20
N LEU A 475 -5.82 -17.81 0.27
CA LEU A 475 -5.11 -18.42 -0.85
C LEU A 475 -5.61 -19.86 -1.01
N ALA A 476 -6.06 -20.21 -2.22
CA ALA A 476 -6.39 -21.60 -2.53
C ALA A 476 -5.12 -22.46 -2.37
N CYS A 477 -5.16 -23.43 -1.46
CA CYS A 477 -4.03 -24.31 -1.19
C CYS A 477 -4.49 -25.74 -0.96
N LEU A 478 -3.59 -26.69 -1.22
CA LEU A 478 -3.80 -28.11 -0.94
C LEU A 478 -2.57 -28.67 -0.22
N PRO A 479 -2.65 -28.86 1.11
CA PRO A 479 -1.61 -29.55 1.86
C PRO A 479 -1.65 -31.05 1.53
N LEU A 480 -0.48 -31.60 1.18
CA LEU A 480 -0.31 -33.00 0.79
C LEU A 480 0.65 -33.72 1.75
N THR A 481 0.22 -34.89 2.21
CA THR A 481 1.04 -35.84 2.95
C THR A 481 1.99 -36.58 2.01
N ARG A 482 2.97 -37.27 2.58
CA ARG A 482 3.89 -38.12 1.79
C ARG A 482 3.17 -39.25 1.05
N GLN A 483 2.05 -39.75 1.57
CA GLN A 483 1.27 -40.81 0.91
C GLN A 483 0.57 -40.28 -0.34
N GLU A 484 0.14 -39.02 -0.33
CA GLU A 484 -0.54 -38.38 -1.46
C GLU A 484 0.44 -37.87 -2.51
N MET A 485 1.57 -37.32 -2.09
CA MET A 485 2.64 -36.87 -2.98
C MET A 485 4.01 -37.05 -2.32
N ASP A 486 4.66 -38.18 -2.62
CA ASP A 486 6.04 -38.39 -2.20
C ASP A 486 6.99 -37.62 -3.11
N ILE A 487 7.65 -36.60 -2.55
CA ILE A 487 8.54 -35.70 -3.31
C ILE A 487 9.71 -36.42 -3.99
N ALA A 488 10.10 -37.61 -3.52
CA ALA A 488 11.17 -38.40 -4.12
C ALA A 488 10.66 -39.42 -5.17
N ASN A 489 9.36 -39.42 -5.48
CA ASN A 489 8.76 -40.23 -6.55
C ASN A 489 8.32 -39.32 -7.72
N PRO A 490 9.03 -39.32 -8.86
CA PRO A 490 8.70 -38.47 -10.00
C PRO A 490 7.27 -38.67 -10.54
N ALA A 491 6.77 -39.90 -10.53
CA ALA A 491 5.42 -40.21 -11.04
C ALA A 491 4.32 -39.65 -10.13
N ALA A 492 4.53 -39.67 -8.80
CA ALA A 492 3.58 -39.10 -7.85
C ALA A 492 3.50 -37.56 -7.98
N VAL A 493 4.66 -36.90 -8.13
CA VAL A 493 4.74 -35.45 -8.35
C VAL A 493 4.04 -35.06 -9.65
N GLU A 494 4.32 -35.77 -10.74
CA GLU A 494 3.69 -35.52 -12.04
C GLU A 494 2.17 -35.70 -11.97
N ALA A 495 1.70 -36.78 -11.35
CA ALA A 495 0.28 -37.05 -11.17
C ALA A 495 -0.42 -35.94 -10.36
N ALA A 496 0.21 -35.42 -9.31
CA ALA A 496 -0.32 -34.32 -8.51
C ALA A 496 -0.43 -33.01 -9.33
N ILE A 497 0.61 -32.66 -10.10
CA ILE A 497 0.60 -31.47 -10.96
C ILE A 497 -0.51 -31.57 -12.02
N CYS A 498 -0.60 -32.69 -12.73
CA CYS A 498 -1.64 -32.89 -13.75
C CYS A 498 -3.05 -32.83 -13.17
N ARG A 499 -3.26 -33.42 -11.98
CA ARG A 499 -4.56 -33.48 -11.31
C ARG A 499 -5.01 -32.12 -10.80
N TYR A 500 -4.14 -31.40 -10.11
CA TYR A 500 -4.52 -30.20 -9.36
C TYR A 500 -4.21 -28.89 -10.09
N ARG A 501 -3.37 -28.92 -11.13
CA ARG A 501 -2.96 -27.74 -11.92
C ARG A 501 -2.54 -26.56 -11.04
N PRO A 502 -1.58 -26.76 -10.13
CA PRO A 502 -1.20 -25.72 -9.19
C PRO A 502 -0.43 -24.60 -9.88
N TRP A 503 -0.45 -23.41 -9.27
CA TRP A 503 0.40 -22.30 -9.73
C TRP A 503 1.80 -22.35 -9.10
N ALA A 504 1.95 -23.01 -7.95
CA ALA A 504 3.24 -23.28 -7.34
C ALA A 504 3.21 -24.49 -6.39
N ILE A 505 4.40 -24.94 -6.00
CA ILE A 505 4.63 -25.97 -4.96
C ILE A 505 5.54 -25.40 -3.87
N VAL A 506 5.11 -25.51 -2.61
CA VAL A 506 5.97 -25.34 -1.43
C VAL A 506 6.47 -26.69 -0.98
N ASN A 507 7.78 -26.90 -1.02
CA ASN A 507 8.41 -28.08 -0.43
C ASN A 507 8.74 -27.84 1.04
N ALA A 508 7.79 -28.09 1.93
CA ALA A 508 8.00 -28.10 3.37
C ALA A 508 8.39 -29.49 3.91
N GLY A 509 8.71 -30.44 3.03
CA GLY A 509 9.20 -31.77 3.37
C GLY A 509 10.72 -31.81 3.53
N GLY A 510 11.21 -32.77 4.31
CA GLY A 510 12.64 -33.00 4.50
C GLY A 510 12.95 -33.81 5.76
N TYR A 511 14.21 -34.23 5.89
CA TYR A 511 14.76 -34.84 7.08
C TYR A 511 15.59 -33.82 7.86
N VAL A 512 15.20 -33.55 9.11
CA VAL A 512 15.97 -32.72 10.05
C VAL A 512 16.52 -33.65 11.14
N PRO A 513 17.86 -33.77 11.30
CA PRO A 513 18.46 -34.55 12.37
C PRO A 513 18.03 -34.02 13.74
N ARG A 514 17.67 -34.90 14.68
CA ARG A 514 17.38 -34.50 16.06
C ARG A 514 18.63 -34.63 16.92
N PRO A 515 18.92 -33.67 17.81
CA PRO A 515 20.01 -33.82 18.79
C PRO A 515 19.89 -35.15 19.55
N GLY A 516 20.99 -35.90 19.63
CA GLY A 516 21.03 -37.20 20.32
C GLY A 516 20.39 -38.38 19.56
N SER A 517 19.99 -38.21 18.30
CA SER A 517 19.53 -39.31 17.43
C SER A 517 20.57 -39.70 16.38
N ASP A 518 20.58 -40.97 15.97
CA ASP A 518 21.43 -41.45 14.88
C ASP A 518 21.11 -40.74 13.56
N TYR A 519 22.16 -40.33 12.86
CA TYR A 519 22.05 -39.65 11.58
C TYR A 519 21.74 -40.67 10.46
N ASP A 520 20.59 -40.52 9.81
CA ASP A 520 20.15 -41.37 8.70
C ASP A 520 20.58 -40.75 7.36
N ALA A 521 21.72 -41.21 6.83
CA ALA A 521 22.32 -40.67 5.62
C ALA A 521 21.47 -40.93 4.36
N GLU A 522 20.88 -42.13 4.24
CA GLU A 522 20.06 -42.50 3.08
C GLU A 522 18.78 -41.66 3.04
N ARG A 523 18.09 -41.54 4.18
CA ARG A 523 16.91 -40.70 4.29
C ARG A 523 17.23 -39.23 4.05
N CYS A 524 18.36 -38.74 4.57
CA CYS A 524 18.79 -37.36 4.32
C CYS A 524 19.05 -37.11 2.82
N GLN A 525 19.76 -38.02 2.15
CA GLN A 525 20.03 -37.92 0.70
C GLN A 525 18.73 -37.95 -0.11
N ARG A 526 17.82 -38.86 0.23
CA ARG A 526 16.51 -39.00 -0.42
C ARG A 526 15.64 -37.76 -0.25
N ASP A 527 15.41 -37.35 1.00
CA ASP A 527 14.40 -36.34 1.34
C ASP A 527 14.94 -34.91 1.14
N ASN A 528 16.24 -34.66 1.35
CA ASN A 528 16.82 -33.32 1.25
C ASN A 528 17.57 -33.04 -0.04
N VAL A 529 17.92 -34.05 -0.85
CA VAL A 529 18.61 -33.84 -2.14
C VAL A 529 17.75 -34.33 -3.31
N GLN A 530 17.41 -35.61 -3.34
CA GLN A 530 16.69 -36.21 -4.47
C GLN A 530 15.28 -35.63 -4.63
N GLY A 531 14.53 -35.51 -3.53
CA GLY A 531 13.16 -34.96 -3.53
C GLY A 531 13.08 -33.55 -4.10
N PRO A 532 13.83 -32.56 -3.56
CA PRO A 532 13.86 -31.19 -4.11
C PRO A 532 14.25 -31.14 -5.59
N VAL A 533 15.20 -31.96 -6.04
CA VAL A 533 15.62 -32.01 -7.46
C VAL A 533 14.51 -32.54 -8.36
N ILE A 534 13.75 -33.54 -7.91
CA ILE A 534 12.59 -34.07 -8.66
C ILE A 534 11.50 -32.99 -8.77
N LEU A 535 11.21 -32.29 -7.67
CA LEU A 535 10.28 -31.17 -7.69
C LEU A 535 10.73 -30.07 -8.65
N ALA A 536 12.02 -29.71 -8.63
CA ALA A 536 12.60 -28.70 -9.54
C ALA A 536 12.43 -29.11 -11.01
N ALA A 537 12.75 -30.36 -11.34
CA ALA A 537 12.59 -30.87 -12.70
C ALA A 537 11.12 -30.85 -13.16
N ALA A 538 10.18 -31.24 -12.29
CA ALA A 538 8.76 -31.21 -12.61
C ALA A 538 8.25 -29.77 -12.77
N CYS A 539 8.61 -28.87 -11.85
CA CYS A 539 8.19 -27.47 -11.90
C CYS A 539 8.72 -26.75 -13.15
N ALA A 540 9.98 -27.01 -13.53
CA ALA A 540 10.57 -26.48 -14.76
C ALA A 540 9.81 -26.91 -16.02
N ARG A 541 9.38 -28.18 -16.11
CA ARG A 541 8.60 -28.68 -17.25
C ARG A 541 7.24 -28.01 -17.39
N HIS A 542 6.60 -27.70 -16.27
CA HIS A 542 5.23 -27.15 -16.23
C HIS A 542 5.18 -25.63 -16.11
N GLY A 543 6.32 -24.96 -15.90
CA GLY A 543 6.39 -23.52 -15.70
C GLY A 543 5.68 -23.04 -14.43
N ILE A 544 5.67 -23.86 -13.37
CA ILE A 544 5.05 -23.53 -12.08
C ILE A 544 6.10 -23.07 -11.07
N GLY A 545 5.69 -22.27 -10.08
CA GLY A 545 6.61 -21.82 -9.02
C GLY A 545 7.07 -22.97 -8.13
N LEU A 546 8.32 -22.91 -7.66
CA LEU A 546 8.84 -23.84 -6.64
C LEU A 546 9.45 -23.04 -5.52
N LEU A 547 8.96 -23.21 -4.30
CA LEU A 547 9.60 -22.77 -3.06
C LEU A 547 10.19 -23.98 -2.35
N SER A 548 11.48 -23.96 -2.03
CA SER A 548 12.11 -24.98 -1.19
C SER A 548 13.06 -24.36 -0.16
N PHE A 549 13.48 -25.16 0.83
CA PHE A 549 14.23 -24.68 2.00
C PHE A 549 15.59 -25.35 2.12
N SER A 550 16.59 -24.50 2.36
CA SER A 550 17.92 -24.88 2.78
C SER A 550 18.15 -24.50 4.25
N SER A 551 19.39 -24.52 4.71
CA SER A 551 19.78 -24.28 6.10
C SER A 551 21.03 -23.42 6.17
N ASP A 552 21.16 -22.65 7.25
CA ASP A 552 22.40 -22.01 7.70
C ASP A 552 23.61 -22.97 7.84
N GLN A 553 23.40 -24.28 8.03
CA GLN A 553 24.47 -25.29 8.11
C GLN A 553 25.23 -25.49 6.80
N VAL A 554 24.85 -24.82 5.71
CA VAL A 554 25.67 -24.70 4.49
C VAL A 554 26.90 -23.81 4.71
N PHE A 555 26.99 -23.14 5.86
CA PHE A 555 28.14 -22.36 6.29
C PHE A 555 28.84 -22.99 7.50
N ASP A 556 30.06 -22.53 7.75
CA ASP A 556 30.92 -22.95 8.85
C ASP A 556 30.71 -22.14 10.14
N GLY A 557 29.96 -21.03 10.07
CA GLY A 557 29.71 -20.15 11.22
C GLY A 557 30.93 -19.34 11.67
N ALA A 558 31.97 -19.20 10.85
CA ALA A 558 33.22 -18.55 11.25
C ALA A 558 33.21 -17.01 11.16
N ARG A 559 32.18 -16.41 10.56
CA ARG A 559 32.13 -14.95 10.30
C ARG A 559 31.67 -14.14 11.51
N ASP A 560 32.12 -12.91 11.59
CA ASP A 560 31.70 -11.92 12.60
C ASP A 560 30.56 -11.01 12.10
N ARG A 561 30.12 -11.20 10.86
CA ARG A 561 28.96 -10.55 10.25
C ARG A 561 27.91 -11.57 9.79
N PRO A 562 26.64 -11.16 9.59
CA PRO A 562 25.65 -12.01 8.95
C PRO A 562 26.14 -12.52 7.59
N TYR A 563 25.82 -13.78 7.25
CA TYR A 563 26.04 -14.36 5.93
C TYR A 563 25.03 -13.82 4.95
N VAL A 564 25.50 -13.44 3.75
CA VAL A 564 24.68 -12.97 2.63
C VAL A 564 24.68 -13.98 1.49
N GLU A 565 23.72 -13.88 0.57
CA GLU A 565 23.53 -14.84 -0.53
C GLU A 565 24.78 -15.02 -1.40
N SER A 566 25.61 -13.98 -1.51
CA SER A 566 26.86 -13.96 -2.25
C SER A 566 28.04 -14.67 -1.55
N ASP A 567 27.90 -15.04 -0.28
CA ASP A 567 28.97 -15.68 0.48
C ASP A 567 29.23 -17.13 0.03
N PRO A 568 30.51 -17.56 -0.01
CA PRO A 568 30.88 -18.93 -0.37
C PRO A 568 30.31 -19.95 0.63
N VAL A 569 29.81 -21.05 0.06
CA VAL A 569 29.23 -22.18 0.79
C VAL A 569 30.35 -23.06 1.36
N THR A 570 30.43 -23.15 2.68
CA THR A 570 31.40 -23.96 3.44
C THR A 570 30.68 -24.88 4.43
N PRO A 571 30.01 -25.94 3.96
CA PRO A 571 29.04 -26.67 4.75
C PRO A 571 29.67 -27.41 5.93
N SER A 572 29.00 -27.33 7.09
CA SER A 572 29.38 -28.06 8.29
C SER A 572 28.58 -29.37 8.41
N GLY A 573 29.26 -30.47 8.75
CA GLY A 573 28.62 -31.78 8.94
C GLY A 573 27.98 -32.38 7.67
N ALA A 574 27.34 -33.56 7.84
CA ALA A 574 26.73 -34.28 6.72
C ALA A 574 25.41 -33.62 6.23
N HIS A 575 24.63 -33.06 7.16
CA HIS A 575 23.38 -32.37 6.81
C HIS A 575 23.63 -31.12 5.96
N GLY A 576 24.57 -30.26 6.36
CA GLY A 576 24.98 -29.07 5.61
C GLY A 576 25.46 -29.42 4.19
N ARG A 577 26.26 -30.48 4.04
CA ARG A 577 26.72 -30.95 2.72
C ARG A 577 25.57 -31.38 1.80
N ASN A 578 24.57 -32.09 2.33
CA ASN A 578 23.38 -32.46 1.56
C ASN A 578 22.55 -31.24 1.17
N LYS A 579 22.38 -30.26 2.06
CA LYS A 579 21.70 -29.00 1.74
C LYS A 579 22.43 -28.21 0.66
N ALA A 580 23.75 -28.06 0.75
CA ALA A 580 24.58 -27.42 -0.28
C ALA A 580 24.49 -28.15 -1.64
N GLU A 581 24.52 -29.49 -1.63
CA GLU A 581 24.33 -30.30 -2.83
C GLU A 581 22.95 -30.09 -3.46
N ALA A 582 21.90 -30.02 -2.63
CA ALA A 582 20.55 -29.74 -3.08
C ALA A 582 20.41 -28.34 -3.70
N GLU A 583 21.00 -27.31 -3.08
CA GLU A 583 21.01 -25.95 -3.63
C GLU A 583 21.59 -25.91 -5.03
N ARG A 584 22.78 -26.49 -5.21
CA ARG A 584 23.47 -26.55 -6.50
C ARG A 584 22.62 -27.27 -7.55
N ARG A 585 22.04 -28.42 -7.21
CA ARG A 585 21.29 -29.25 -8.16
C ARG A 585 19.91 -28.69 -8.50
N VAL A 586 19.20 -28.14 -7.52
CA VAL A 586 17.89 -27.49 -7.73
C VAL A 586 18.05 -26.27 -8.62
N LEU A 587 19.00 -25.38 -8.33
CA LEU A 587 19.20 -24.17 -9.13
C LEU A 587 19.77 -24.46 -10.52
N ALA A 588 20.58 -25.52 -10.68
CA ALA A 588 21.00 -25.98 -12.00
C ALA A 588 19.84 -26.56 -12.84
N MET A 589 18.88 -27.23 -12.19
CA MET A 589 17.71 -27.82 -12.85
C MET A 589 16.64 -26.75 -13.17
N TYR A 590 16.38 -25.85 -12.24
CA TYR A 590 15.35 -24.82 -12.37
C TYR A 590 15.83 -23.51 -11.74
N PRO A 591 16.51 -22.64 -12.50
CA PRO A 591 17.01 -21.35 -12.01
C PRO A 591 15.92 -20.43 -11.46
N ALA A 592 14.67 -20.60 -11.91
CA ALA A 592 13.51 -19.84 -11.44
C ALA A 592 12.91 -20.39 -10.12
N ALA A 593 13.46 -21.46 -9.53
CA ALA A 593 13.06 -21.90 -8.20
C ALA A 593 13.47 -20.87 -7.13
N LEU A 594 12.58 -20.64 -6.16
CA LEU A 594 12.86 -19.88 -4.95
C LEU A 594 13.42 -20.81 -3.88
N LEU A 595 14.67 -20.61 -3.50
CA LEU A 595 15.36 -21.41 -2.51
C LEU A 595 15.75 -20.57 -1.30
N VAL A 596 15.15 -20.87 -0.15
CA VAL A 596 15.31 -20.07 1.07
C VAL A 596 16.24 -20.77 2.06
N ARG A 597 17.40 -20.19 2.33
CA ARG A 597 18.23 -20.52 3.50
C ARG A 597 17.61 -19.84 4.72
N THR A 598 17.39 -20.64 5.76
CA THR A 598 16.89 -20.18 7.06
C THR A 598 17.67 -20.88 8.16
N SER A 599 17.66 -20.30 9.35
CA SER A 599 18.20 -20.87 10.57
C SER A 599 17.17 -21.75 11.30
N ALA A 600 17.51 -22.20 12.50
CA ALA A 600 16.63 -22.95 13.40
C ALA A 600 15.25 -22.28 13.53
N LEU A 601 14.20 -23.07 13.29
CA LEU A 601 12.82 -22.61 13.28
C LEU A 601 12.17 -22.81 14.65
N PHE A 602 11.39 -21.83 15.10
CA PHE A 602 10.50 -21.95 16.25
C PHE A 602 9.12 -21.40 15.93
N GLY A 603 8.09 -21.86 16.62
CA GLY A 603 6.71 -21.47 16.38
C GLY A 603 5.86 -21.33 17.66
N PRO A 604 4.58 -20.97 17.50
CA PRO A 604 3.66 -20.82 18.63
C PRO A 604 3.57 -22.11 19.47
N GLY A 605 3.84 -21.99 20.77
CA GLY A 605 3.81 -23.12 21.71
C GLY A 605 5.18 -23.75 22.01
N ASP A 606 6.25 -23.33 21.33
CA ASP A 606 7.61 -23.74 21.68
C ASP A 606 8.09 -23.04 22.98
N PRO A 607 8.92 -23.70 23.82
CA PRO A 607 9.38 -23.13 25.07
C PRO A 607 10.14 -21.80 24.86
N PRO A 608 9.96 -20.79 25.75
CA PRO A 608 10.53 -19.45 25.61
C PRO A 608 12.06 -19.41 25.40
N GLY A 609 12.78 -20.43 25.86
CA GLY A 609 14.23 -20.56 25.73
C GLY A 609 14.76 -20.91 24.33
N LEU A 610 13.90 -21.28 23.37
CA LEU A 610 14.31 -21.48 21.97
C LEU A 610 14.54 -20.15 21.23
N ALA A 611 13.90 -19.07 21.68
CA ALA A 611 14.19 -17.71 21.21
C ALA A 611 15.45 -17.13 21.88
N ALA A 612 15.85 -17.67 23.03
CA ALA A 612 16.96 -17.21 23.86
C ALA A 612 18.06 -18.27 23.99
N GLY A 613 18.30 -19.05 22.92
CA GLY A 613 19.37 -20.03 22.91
C GLY A 613 20.72 -19.35 23.14
N ASP A 614 21.41 -19.73 24.21
CA ASP A 614 22.86 -19.50 24.32
C ASP A 614 23.51 -20.01 23.02
N LEU A 615 24.36 -19.16 22.41
CA LEU A 615 25.19 -19.38 21.21
C LEU A 615 24.62 -18.83 19.89
N ALA A 616 25.12 -17.65 19.51
CA ALA A 616 25.55 -17.29 18.15
C ALA A 616 24.58 -17.40 16.94
N ALA A 617 23.34 -17.87 17.07
CA ALA A 617 22.39 -18.07 15.97
C ALA A 617 21.20 -17.10 16.02
N SER A 618 20.65 -16.73 14.86
CA SER A 618 19.38 -15.99 14.75
C SER A 618 18.21 -16.97 14.62
N PRO A 619 17.52 -17.42 15.68
CA PRO A 619 16.34 -18.28 15.51
C PRO A 619 15.26 -17.58 14.67
N THR A 620 14.57 -18.33 13.81
CA THR A 620 13.58 -17.78 12.87
C THR A 620 12.17 -18.20 13.28
N TYR A 621 11.33 -17.19 13.50
CA TYR A 621 9.92 -17.35 13.81
C TYR A 621 9.17 -17.83 12.57
N LEU A 622 8.59 -19.01 12.69
CA LEU A 622 8.03 -19.77 11.58
C LEU A 622 6.90 -19.02 10.83
N PRO A 623 5.98 -18.30 11.50
CA PRO A 623 4.98 -17.47 10.82
C PRO A 623 5.61 -16.35 9.97
N ASP A 624 6.60 -15.62 10.48
CA ASP A 624 7.24 -14.52 9.75
C ASP A 624 7.93 -15.02 8.48
N LEU A 625 8.67 -16.13 8.60
CA LEU A 625 9.30 -16.79 7.46
C LEU A 625 8.26 -17.17 6.40
N ALA A 626 7.17 -17.80 6.83
CA ALA A 626 6.13 -18.27 5.92
C ALA A 626 5.38 -17.10 5.25
N HIS A 627 5.12 -16.00 5.96
CA HIS A 627 4.55 -14.78 5.37
C HIS A 627 5.44 -14.21 4.28
N ALA A 628 6.73 -14.00 4.57
CA ALA A 628 7.68 -13.47 3.60
C ALA A 628 7.89 -14.41 2.41
N CYS A 629 7.96 -15.72 2.65
CA CYS A 629 8.07 -16.70 1.58
C CYS A 629 6.86 -16.70 0.65
N LEU A 630 5.64 -16.55 1.18
CA LEU A 630 4.43 -16.41 0.38
C LEU A 630 4.46 -15.11 -0.45
N ASP A 631 4.88 -13.98 0.13
CA ASP A 631 5.02 -12.73 -0.62
C ASP A 631 6.03 -12.84 -1.77
N LEU A 632 7.22 -13.40 -1.50
CA LEU A 632 8.25 -13.65 -2.53
C LEU A 632 7.74 -14.61 -3.62
N LEU A 633 7.01 -15.66 -3.24
CA LEU A 633 6.45 -16.61 -4.19
C LEU A 633 5.36 -15.97 -5.07
N ILE A 634 4.54 -15.08 -4.51
CA ILE A 634 3.53 -14.30 -5.26
C ILE A 634 4.22 -13.27 -6.18
N ASP A 635 5.31 -12.65 -5.71
CA ASP A 635 6.19 -11.77 -6.48
C ASP A 635 6.91 -12.50 -7.62
N ARG A 636 6.87 -13.84 -7.63
CA ARG A 636 7.61 -14.73 -8.55
C ARG A 636 9.12 -14.55 -8.43
N GLU A 637 9.60 -14.29 -7.22
CA GLU A 637 11.02 -14.23 -6.91
C GLU A 637 11.67 -15.61 -7.09
N SER A 638 12.96 -15.58 -7.38
CA SER A 638 13.72 -16.78 -7.73
C SER A 638 15.16 -16.71 -7.25
N GLY A 639 15.84 -17.84 -7.40
CA GLY A 639 17.19 -18.04 -6.92
C GLY A 639 17.25 -18.22 -5.41
N LEU A 640 18.42 -17.94 -4.86
CA LEU A 640 18.72 -18.13 -3.46
C LEU A 640 18.37 -16.88 -2.64
N TRP A 641 17.78 -17.08 -1.47
CA TRP A 641 17.40 -16.04 -0.51
C TRP A 641 17.78 -16.45 0.92
N HIS A 642 18.25 -15.49 1.72
CA HIS A 642 18.58 -15.69 3.13
C HIS A 642 17.52 -15.07 4.04
N LEU A 643 16.63 -15.86 4.63
CA LEU A 643 15.57 -15.32 5.48
C LEU A 643 15.76 -15.79 6.93
N SER A 644 15.95 -14.84 7.84
CA SER A 644 15.89 -15.07 9.28
C SER A 644 15.43 -13.82 10.02
N ASN A 645 14.86 -13.99 11.22
CA ASN A 645 14.53 -12.85 12.06
C ASN A 645 15.82 -12.14 12.54
N PRO A 646 15.74 -10.83 12.87
CA PRO A 646 16.87 -10.12 13.46
C PRO A 646 17.33 -10.83 14.74
N GLY A 647 18.59 -11.27 14.77
CA GLY A 647 19.24 -11.80 15.96
C GLY A 647 20.03 -10.71 16.67
N GLY A 648 20.16 -10.80 17.99
CA GLY A 648 21.15 -10.00 18.73
C GLY A 648 22.55 -10.26 18.18
N GLY A 649 23.35 -9.21 17.98
CA GLY A 649 24.67 -9.28 17.34
C GLY A 649 25.54 -10.42 17.91
N GLY A 650 25.75 -11.44 17.09
CA GLY A 650 26.50 -12.66 17.40
C GLY A 650 26.98 -13.37 16.12
N ARG A 651 27.93 -14.31 16.26
CA ARG A 651 28.83 -14.86 15.22
C ARG A 651 28.21 -15.76 14.11
N ALA A 652 26.90 -15.95 13.99
CA ALA A 652 26.33 -16.72 12.88
C ALA A 652 24.84 -16.39 12.62
N THR A 653 24.60 -15.32 11.86
CA THR A 653 23.25 -14.91 11.46
C THR A 653 23.12 -14.90 9.95
N LEU A 654 21.92 -15.12 9.41
CA LEU A 654 21.67 -14.91 7.98
C LEU A 654 21.20 -13.45 7.81
N GLY A 655 21.77 -12.77 6.83
CA GLY A 655 21.28 -11.49 6.32
C GLY A 655 20.95 -11.66 4.85
N SER A 656 19.96 -10.92 4.36
CA SER A 656 19.69 -10.90 2.93
C SER A 656 20.13 -9.59 2.29
N GLU A 657 20.88 -9.73 1.18
CA GLU A 657 21.16 -8.67 0.22
C GLU A 657 19.91 -8.27 -0.58
N ARG A 658 18.80 -8.99 -0.42
CA ARG A 658 17.60 -8.90 -1.26
C ARG A 658 16.35 -8.51 -0.47
N GLY A 659 16.39 -8.47 0.87
CA GLY A 659 15.31 -7.97 1.72
C GLY A 659 15.48 -8.30 3.21
N GLN A 660 14.54 -7.86 4.06
CA GLN A 660 14.51 -8.19 5.50
C GLN A 660 13.14 -8.75 5.90
N LEU A 661 13.11 -9.66 6.90
CA LEU A 661 11.86 -10.08 7.53
C LEU A 661 11.35 -8.96 8.44
N LEU A 662 10.09 -8.56 8.24
CA LEU A 662 9.38 -7.63 9.13
C LEU A 662 8.36 -8.41 9.96
N PRO A 663 8.08 -7.98 11.21
CA PRO A 663 7.02 -8.60 12.01
C PRO A 663 5.64 -8.42 11.34
N PRO A 664 4.65 -9.29 11.63
CA PRO A 664 3.35 -9.27 10.97
C PRO A 664 2.55 -7.99 11.26
N LEU A 665 1.77 -7.60 10.26
CA LEU A 665 1.00 -6.35 10.14
C LEU A 665 -0.11 -6.14 11.18
N GLU A 666 -0.75 -7.21 11.64
CA GLU A 666 -2.00 -7.11 12.42
C GLU A 666 -1.83 -6.36 13.75
N ASP A 667 -0.63 -6.41 14.31
CA ASP A 667 -0.30 -5.80 15.59
C ASP A 667 -0.08 -4.29 15.52
N ALA A 668 0.28 -3.72 14.38
CA ALA A 668 0.58 -2.29 14.24
C ALA A 668 -0.68 -1.44 14.02
N ILE A 669 -1.59 -1.91 13.15
CA ILE A 669 -2.85 -1.21 12.82
C ILE A 669 -3.82 -1.23 14.01
N GLN A 670 -3.91 -2.35 14.73
CA GLN A 670 -4.71 -2.48 15.95
C GLN A 670 -4.20 -1.55 17.06
N ARG A 671 -2.87 -1.50 17.26
CA ARG A 671 -2.25 -0.62 18.28
C ARG A 671 -2.41 0.85 17.94
N PHE A 672 -2.40 1.23 16.66
CA PHE A 672 -2.58 2.61 16.25
C PHE A 672 -4.04 3.08 16.41
N LEU A 673 -5.01 2.31 15.93
CA LEU A 673 -6.43 2.62 16.08
C LEU A 673 -6.87 2.62 17.55
N ALA A 674 -6.30 1.74 18.39
CA ALA A 674 -6.54 1.72 19.83
C ALA A 674 -5.74 2.79 20.61
N SER A 675 -4.94 3.62 19.95
CA SER A 675 -4.13 4.68 20.58
C SER A 675 -4.61 6.10 20.24
N GLN A 676 -5.68 6.22 19.45
CA GLN A 676 -6.30 7.52 19.20
C GLN A 676 -7.34 7.79 20.31
N PRO A 677 -7.25 8.92 21.04
CA PRO A 677 -8.22 9.29 22.06
C PRO A 677 -9.57 9.75 21.50
#